data_AF-A0A0S8K8Z3-F1
#
_entry.id   AF-A0A0S8K8Z3-F1
#
_cell.length_a   1.000
_cell.length_b   1.000
_cell.length_c   1.000
_cell.angle_alpha   90.00
_cell.angle_beta   90.00
_cell.angle_gamma   90.00
#
_symmetry.space_group_name_H-M   'P 1'
#
loop_
_entity.id
_entity.type
_entity.pdbx_description
1 polymer ?
#
loop_
_entity_poly.entity_id
_entity_poly.type
_entity_poly.pdbx_seq_one_letter_code
_entity_poly.pdbx_strand_id
1 'polypeptide(L)'
;MDLNGDWLDNDTNGIYDQHSGDRLPEIWVGRMAASPLSGNEADYVNNLLAKIASYRDGLLAQPQRGLTFIDDDWSYWETCGMDSIYSSGVKVSNDHQTTVADTYAIELEMGYETIQVCAHSWPGGHAFSSRPCDCASYAHVYIESDSSRNCQLRISGQDGFKVWLNGSLILTDANGTQGYEVDLVSATLNQGINSLLVKVAQDKGEYRLRARFTDTGGNPIRELTYHLEDPGDPDRHAPYITAWLTNGFHHWSNFWTALMNDFLGGEADIDAYEGLVSGGETWTLWDIGSGFLDFSTIYTDMDVGAVYAFTHVYSDSAQSLTLWLGTYSGAKIWLNGEVVYLNNTYHGFEPDAQEVSLDLAAGWNRLLVKISVWYGAQLSGRIGYSQKLAVEGLAYDPVPTTPDYIHGWLMNGYYKNRNAATRLTEDYLGGEASVQPGEGDSTGSFVWSPGYGSGDWFDLEEYFSKDGGEILSGDIETIDPDGLLYNLFACSAARYTESNYIAGRYTFAGTYGLSTIGSTKTGSMLYFEDFYYELGDNCSVGEALQEWFRKQGQDGFYNWEVCWYYGLVLIGDPTLRVNTCYPPMAIDDLTLDLAESDICLKWSEPYSECGVTHYVVYRSSSAGSLGDSLVSTADTTHADVGAAGDVGSNYFYTVKAVDSVGQKSQGSSQVGEFDRNLSDVK
;
A
#
# COMPACT_ATOMS: atom_id res chain seq x y z
N MET A 1 -8.68 -8.73 27.59
CA MET A 1 -7.97 -9.82 28.26
C MET A 1 -9.00 -10.74 28.85
N ASP A 2 -8.77 -12.02 28.62
CA ASP A 2 -9.56 -13.10 29.17
C ASP A 2 -8.96 -13.51 30.53
N LEU A 3 -9.80 -13.61 31.55
CA LEU A 3 -9.43 -13.96 32.92
C LEU A 3 -9.90 -15.37 33.34
N ASN A 4 -10.81 -15.99 32.59
CA ASN A 4 -11.54 -17.20 32.98
C ASN A 4 -11.46 -18.32 31.92
N GLY A 5 -10.76 -18.09 30.81
CA GLY A 5 -10.45 -19.06 29.77
C GLY A 5 -9.28 -19.97 30.09
N ASP A 6 -9.27 -21.11 29.41
CA ASP A 6 -8.26 -22.15 29.55
C ASP A 6 -7.14 -21.94 28.52
N TRP A 7 -5.99 -21.44 28.99
CA TRP A 7 -4.78 -21.21 28.20
C TRP A 7 -3.78 -22.35 28.42
N LEU A 8 -3.33 -23.00 27.34
CA LEU A 8 -2.37 -24.11 27.40
C LEU A 8 -1.13 -23.81 26.56
N ASP A 9 0.03 -23.93 27.19
CA ASP A 9 1.36 -23.93 26.57
C ASP A 9 1.86 -25.38 26.60
N ASN A 10 1.72 -26.09 25.48
CA ASN A 10 1.98 -27.53 25.40
C ASN A 10 3.47 -27.84 25.32
N ASP A 11 4.27 -26.94 24.76
CA ASP A 11 5.71 -27.12 24.60
C ASP A 11 6.54 -26.39 25.68
N THR A 12 5.88 -25.63 26.56
CA THR A 12 6.47 -24.88 27.69
C THR A 12 7.43 -23.77 27.23
N ASN A 13 7.26 -23.25 26.02
CA ASN A 13 8.13 -22.21 25.47
C ASN A 13 7.77 -20.79 25.96
N GLY A 14 6.70 -20.63 26.75
CA GLY A 14 6.19 -19.35 27.24
C GLY A 14 5.17 -18.67 26.31
N ILE A 15 4.74 -19.36 25.25
CA ILE A 15 3.72 -18.93 24.27
C ILE A 15 2.57 -19.94 24.35
N TYR A 16 1.35 -19.46 24.53
CA TYR A 16 0.19 -20.34 24.59
C TYR A 16 -0.17 -20.88 23.19
N ASP A 17 -0.33 -22.20 23.09
CA ASP A 17 -0.69 -22.93 21.87
C ASP A 17 -2.21 -23.11 21.70
N GLN A 18 -2.94 -23.16 22.81
CA GLN A 18 -4.38 -23.38 22.80
C GLN A 18 -5.09 -22.43 23.74
N HIS A 19 -6.29 -22.03 23.32
CA HIS A 19 -7.21 -21.23 24.10
C HIS A 19 -8.63 -21.83 23.98
N SER A 20 -9.21 -22.26 25.09
CA SER A 20 -10.51 -22.94 25.17
C SER A 20 -11.30 -22.48 26.40
N GLY A 21 -12.51 -23.02 26.61
CA GLY A 21 -13.38 -22.56 27.69
C GLY A 21 -14.19 -21.31 27.31
N ASP A 22 -14.43 -20.44 28.28
CA ASP A 22 -14.86 -19.06 28.00
C ASP A 22 -13.69 -18.33 27.33
N ARG A 23 -13.95 -17.63 26.23
CA ARG A 23 -12.91 -16.98 25.41
C ARG A 23 -13.13 -15.48 25.27
N LEU A 24 -14.16 -14.95 25.93
CA LEU A 24 -14.55 -13.55 25.85
C LEU A 24 -13.69 -12.72 26.80
N PRO A 25 -13.36 -11.46 26.48
CA PRO A 25 -12.63 -10.62 27.40
C PRO A 25 -13.51 -10.06 28.53
N GLU A 26 -13.00 -10.11 29.77
CA GLU A 26 -13.59 -9.45 30.95
C GLU A 26 -13.01 -8.09 31.25
N ILE A 27 -11.76 -7.84 30.85
CA ILE A 27 -11.09 -6.55 31.09
C ILE A 27 -10.37 -6.06 29.84
N TRP A 28 -10.32 -4.75 29.65
CA TRP A 28 -9.43 -4.11 28.68
C TRP A 28 -8.11 -3.71 29.34
N VAL A 29 -7.05 -3.59 28.52
CA VAL A 29 -5.71 -3.17 28.97
C VAL A 29 -5.09 -2.31 27.89
N GLY A 30 -4.52 -1.17 28.26
CA GLY A 30 -3.64 -0.36 27.42
C GLY A 30 -2.17 -0.55 27.79
N ARG A 31 -1.28 -0.41 26.80
CA ARG A 31 0.17 -0.55 26.96
C ARG A 31 0.88 0.76 26.65
N MET A 32 1.77 1.19 27.54
CA MET A 32 2.67 2.33 27.29
C MET A 32 4.10 1.83 27.05
N ALA A 33 4.30 1.07 25.98
CA ALA A 33 5.57 0.42 25.66
C ALA A 33 6.50 1.35 24.85
N ALA A 34 7.08 2.38 25.48
CA ALA A 34 7.97 3.32 24.80
C ALA A 34 9.44 2.84 24.69
N SER A 35 9.87 1.84 25.47
CA SER A 35 11.24 1.29 25.40
C SER A 35 11.76 0.86 24.02
N PRO A 36 10.94 0.36 23.06
CA PRO A 36 11.42 0.03 21.73
C PRO A 36 11.63 1.24 20.81
N LEU A 37 11.16 2.43 21.20
CA LEU A 37 11.33 3.65 20.42
C LEU A 37 12.74 4.24 20.62
N SER A 38 13.34 4.77 19.56
CA SER A 38 14.60 5.52 19.67
C SER A 38 14.39 6.79 20.47
N GLY A 39 14.91 6.85 21.69
CA GLY A 39 14.81 8.01 22.56
C GLY A 39 14.85 7.63 24.03
N ASN A 40 14.48 8.57 24.89
CA ASN A 40 14.35 8.32 26.32
C ASN A 40 12.90 7.90 26.64
N GLU A 41 12.73 6.65 27.10
CA GLU A 41 11.42 6.11 27.47
C GLU A 41 10.68 6.95 28.51
N ALA A 42 11.39 7.48 29.53
CA ALA A 42 10.75 8.30 30.55
C ALA A 42 10.21 9.61 29.98
N ASP A 43 10.91 10.21 29.01
CA ASP A 43 10.43 11.44 28.36
C ASP A 43 9.16 11.17 27.54
N TYR A 44 9.10 10.07 26.79
CA TYR A 44 7.89 9.67 26.06
C TYR A 44 6.71 9.40 26.98
N VAL A 45 6.91 8.63 28.06
CA VAL A 45 5.84 8.30 29.00
C VAL A 45 5.36 9.56 29.75
N ASN A 46 6.28 10.41 30.21
CA ASN A 46 5.90 11.66 30.89
C ASN A 46 5.16 12.62 29.96
N ASN A 47 5.60 12.75 28.70
CA ASN A 47 4.91 13.56 27.69
C ASN A 47 3.50 13.00 27.41
N LEU A 48 3.34 11.69 27.20
CA LEU A 48 2.04 11.06 27.00
C LEU A 48 1.09 11.33 28.18
N LEU A 49 1.55 11.16 29.42
CA LEU A 49 0.74 11.43 30.62
C LEU A 49 0.34 12.91 30.72
N ALA A 50 1.22 13.83 30.35
CA ALA A 50 0.89 15.25 30.29
C ALA A 50 -0.17 15.55 29.22
N LYS A 51 -0.05 14.99 28.01
CA LYS A 51 -1.05 15.13 26.93
C LYS A 51 -2.40 14.57 27.34
N ILE A 52 -2.44 13.40 27.99
CA ILE A 52 -3.67 12.80 28.53
C ILE A 52 -4.33 13.72 29.56
N ALA A 53 -3.54 14.30 30.48
CA ALA A 53 -4.07 15.25 31.46
C ALA A 53 -4.64 16.51 30.78
N SER A 54 -3.93 17.06 29.79
CA SER A 54 -4.40 18.20 28.99
C SER A 54 -5.66 17.87 28.20
N TYR A 55 -5.78 16.68 27.63
CA TYR A 55 -6.97 16.22 26.91
C TYR A 55 -8.20 16.17 27.84
N ARG A 56 -8.06 15.54 29.01
CA ARG A 56 -9.14 15.47 30.02
C ARG A 56 -9.56 16.85 30.56
N ASP A 57 -8.63 17.80 30.58
CA ASP A 57 -8.88 19.17 31.01
C ASP A 57 -9.38 20.09 29.87
N GLY A 58 -9.65 19.54 28.68
CA GLY A 58 -10.12 20.29 27.51
C GLY A 58 -9.07 21.26 26.93
N LEU A 59 -7.79 21.09 27.29
CA LEU A 59 -6.67 21.94 26.85
C LEU A 59 -5.98 21.40 25.59
N LEU A 60 -6.06 20.09 25.35
CA LEU A 60 -5.62 19.45 24.12
C LEU A 60 -6.85 18.93 23.39
N ALA A 61 -7.15 19.48 22.21
CA ALA A 61 -8.31 19.10 21.42
C ALA A 61 -8.01 19.20 19.92
N GLN A 62 -8.78 18.45 19.13
CA GLN A 62 -8.85 18.56 17.68
C GLN A 62 -10.28 18.89 17.26
N PRO A 63 -10.52 19.41 16.04
CA PRO A 63 -11.87 19.50 15.51
C PRO A 63 -12.55 18.12 15.57
N GLN A 64 -13.85 18.10 15.92
CA GLN A 64 -14.66 16.87 15.99
C GLN A 64 -14.91 16.31 14.58
N ARG A 65 -13.90 15.65 14.03
CA ARG A 65 -13.90 15.08 12.70
C ARG A 65 -12.93 13.91 12.62
N GLY A 66 -13.27 12.96 11.77
CA GLY A 66 -12.51 11.74 11.55
C GLY A 66 -11.89 11.66 10.15
N LEU A 67 -10.88 10.82 10.00
CA LEU A 67 -10.31 10.41 8.72
C LEU A 67 -10.39 8.89 8.59
N THR A 68 -10.91 8.39 7.48
CA THR A 68 -10.63 7.04 6.99
C THR A 68 -9.71 7.16 5.78
N PHE A 69 -8.48 6.65 5.91
CA PHE A 69 -7.49 6.61 4.85
C PHE A 69 -7.26 5.15 4.44
N ILE A 70 -7.75 4.79 3.27
CA ILE A 70 -7.94 3.40 2.87
C ILE A 70 -7.16 3.15 1.60
N ASP A 71 -6.14 2.30 1.69
CA ASP A 71 -5.34 1.83 0.57
C ASP A 71 -6.19 1.11 -0.48
N ASP A 72 -5.60 0.92 -1.66
CA ASP A 72 -6.27 0.42 -2.86
C ASP A 72 -7.05 -0.91 -2.65
N ASP A 73 -6.47 -1.86 -1.93
CA ASP A 73 -7.04 -3.19 -1.70
C ASP A 73 -8.38 -3.17 -0.94
N TRP A 74 -8.63 -2.12 -0.14
CA TRP A 74 -9.85 -1.98 0.67
C TRP A 74 -10.68 -0.76 0.33
N SER A 75 -10.34 -0.06 -0.74
CA SER A 75 -10.99 1.14 -1.29
C SER A 75 -12.52 1.14 -1.39
N TYR A 76 -13.18 -0.03 -1.32
CA TYR A 76 -14.64 -0.15 -1.26
C TYR A 76 -15.21 0.17 0.13
N TRP A 77 -14.37 0.28 1.17
CA TRP A 77 -14.77 0.80 2.47
C TRP A 77 -14.98 2.33 2.42
N GLU A 78 -15.88 2.80 3.26
CA GLU A 78 -16.26 4.22 3.36
C GLU A 78 -15.82 4.80 4.71
N THR A 79 -16.77 5.13 5.58
CA THR A 79 -16.54 5.73 6.91
C THR A 79 -16.04 4.73 7.94
N CYS A 80 -16.03 3.43 7.63
CA CYS A 80 -15.76 2.36 8.58
C CYS A 80 -16.64 2.44 9.84
N GLY A 81 -17.87 2.98 9.73
CA GLY A 81 -18.77 3.19 10.87
C GLY A 81 -18.41 4.37 11.78
N MET A 82 -17.33 5.12 11.48
CA MET A 82 -16.90 6.29 12.28
C MET A 82 -17.90 7.46 12.21
N ASP A 83 -18.85 7.42 11.28
CA ASP A 83 -19.98 8.35 11.19
C ASP A 83 -20.94 8.23 12.37
N SER A 84 -20.90 7.14 13.14
CA SER A 84 -21.59 7.06 14.44
C SER A 84 -21.10 8.10 15.45
N ILE A 85 -19.85 8.57 15.31
CA ILE A 85 -19.23 9.58 16.17
C ILE A 85 -19.38 10.97 15.53
N TYR A 86 -18.95 11.10 14.27
CA TYR A 86 -18.79 12.42 13.62
C TYR A 86 -19.85 12.76 12.59
N SER A 87 -20.84 11.89 12.34
CA SER A 87 -21.83 12.08 11.28
C SER A 87 -21.16 12.43 9.94
N SER A 88 -21.47 13.60 9.34
CA SER A 88 -20.84 14.05 8.09
C SER A 88 -19.43 14.63 8.25
N GLY A 89 -18.86 14.61 9.45
CA GLY A 89 -17.50 15.05 9.76
C GLY A 89 -16.41 14.02 9.44
N VAL A 90 -16.74 12.86 8.86
CA VAL A 90 -15.73 11.88 8.44
C VAL A 90 -15.26 12.18 7.02
N LYS A 91 -13.96 12.43 6.84
CA LYS A 91 -13.33 12.45 5.52
C LYS A 91 -12.97 11.02 5.12
N VAL A 92 -13.42 10.60 3.94
CA VAL A 92 -13.07 9.31 3.34
C VAL A 92 -12.08 9.52 2.20
N SER A 93 -10.91 8.91 2.32
CA SER A 93 -9.87 8.86 1.28
C SER A 93 -9.68 7.40 0.87
N ASN A 94 -10.25 7.00 -0.28
CA ASN A 94 -10.30 5.61 -0.77
C ASN A 94 -10.13 5.50 -2.31
N ASP A 95 -9.46 6.47 -2.94
CA ASP A 95 -9.22 6.50 -4.39
C ASP A 95 -7.88 5.84 -4.73
N HIS A 96 -7.91 4.78 -5.56
CA HIS A 96 -6.78 3.89 -5.89
C HIS A 96 -5.53 4.61 -6.42
N GLN A 97 -5.64 5.87 -6.83
CA GLN A 97 -4.52 6.62 -7.41
C GLN A 97 -3.94 7.63 -6.43
N THR A 98 -4.69 8.01 -5.39
CA THR A 98 -4.36 9.13 -4.52
C THR A 98 -4.19 8.73 -3.06
N THR A 99 -4.61 7.53 -2.66
CA THR A 99 -4.34 6.97 -1.34
C THR A 99 -2.93 6.38 -1.26
N VAL A 100 -1.94 7.27 -1.43
CA VAL A 100 -0.50 6.97 -1.44
C VAL A 100 0.20 7.62 -0.24
N ALA A 101 1.44 7.23 0.03
CA ALA A 101 2.23 7.68 1.19
C ALA A 101 2.29 9.22 1.29
N ASP A 102 2.60 9.93 0.20
CA ASP A 102 2.68 11.39 0.17
C ASP A 102 1.37 12.05 0.60
N THR A 103 0.23 11.55 0.11
CA THR A 103 -1.07 12.09 0.48
C THR A 103 -1.39 11.77 1.93
N TYR A 104 -1.04 10.56 2.42
CA TYR A 104 -1.24 10.20 3.82
C TYR A 104 -0.44 11.11 4.76
N ALA A 105 0.82 11.41 4.43
CA ALA A 105 1.64 12.36 5.19
C ALA A 105 0.99 13.75 5.28
N ILE A 106 0.42 14.25 4.18
CA ILE A 106 -0.33 15.51 4.17
C ILE A 106 -1.57 15.45 5.06
N GLU A 107 -2.33 14.34 5.02
CA GLU A 107 -3.52 14.19 5.87
C GLU A 107 -3.19 14.14 7.37
N LEU A 108 -2.04 13.59 7.75
CA LEU A 108 -1.60 13.51 9.15
C LEU A 108 -1.40 14.90 9.80
N GLU A 109 -1.17 15.94 9.02
CA GLU A 109 -1.00 17.34 9.48
C GLU A 109 -2.32 18.13 9.51
N MET A 110 -3.46 17.53 9.14
CA MET A 110 -4.70 18.31 8.98
C MET A 110 -5.48 18.47 10.30
N GLY A 111 -5.16 17.73 11.37
CA GLY A 111 -5.87 17.79 12.64
C GLY A 111 -7.21 17.04 12.61
N TYR A 112 -7.15 15.77 13.02
CA TYR A 112 -8.27 14.85 13.16
C TYR A 112 -8.35 14.35 14.60
N GLU A 113 -9.54 14.17 15.15
CA GLU A 113 -9.64 13.54 16.47
C GLU A 113 -9.39 12.03 16.37
N THR A 114 -9.96 11.38 15.34
CA THR A 114 -9.76 9.95 15.11
C THR A 114 -9.32 9.67 13.68
N ILE A 115 -8.30 8.82 13.51
CA ILE A 115 -7.77 8.38 12.21
C ILE A 115 -7.84 6.85 12.12
N GLN A 116 -8.55 6.36 11.11
CA GLN A 116 -8.52 4.97 10.66
C GLN A 116 -7.61 4.89 9.43
N VAL A 117 -6.55 4.10 9.49
CA VAL A 117 -5.74 3.77 8.31
C VAL A 117 -5.91 2.29 7.98
N CYS A 118 -6.13 1.99 6.71
CA CYS A 118 -6.19 0.64 6.18
C CYS A 118 -5.09 0.51 5.14
N ALA A 119 -3.99 -0.15 5.48
CA ALA A 119 -2.79 -0.24 4.66
C ALA A 119 -2.08 -1.57 4.89
N HIS A 120 -1.34 -2.05 3.89
CA HIS A 120 -0.36 -3.10 4.12
C HIS A 120 0.74 -2.57 5.05
N SER A 121 1.20 -3.39 5.99
CA SER A 121 2.08 -2.88 7.06
C SER A 121 2.95 -3.95 7.68
N TRP A 122 3.99 -3.46 8.34
CA TRP A 122 4.90 -4.21 9.20
C TRP A 122 5.18 -3.36 10.45
N PRO A 123 5.96 -3.86 11.44
CA PRO A 123 6.22 -3.10 12.64
C PRO A 123 6.79 -1.70 12.38
N GLY A 124 7.62 -1.52 11.35
CA GLY A 124 8.32 -0.27 11.08
C GLY A 124 7.61 0.71 10.13
N GLY A 125 6.47 0.37 9.52
CA GLY A 125 5.88 1.20 8.47
C GLY A 125 4.57 0.70 7.87
N HIS A 126 3.96 1.58 7.06
CA HIS A 126 2.86 1.31 6.15
C HIS A 126 3.36 1.38 4.70
N ALA A 127 2.92 0.45 3.85
CA ALA A 127 3.10 0.51 2.40
C ALA A 127 1.75 0.80 1.77
N PHE A 128 1.77 1.62 0.72
CA PHE A 128 0.60 1.95 -0.09
C PHE A 128 0.85 1.55 -1.53
N SER A 129 -0.21 1.22 -2.25
CA SER A 129 -0.16 1.01 -3.69
C SER A 129 -0.99 2.03 -4.43
N SER A 130 -0.62 2.29 -5.67
CA SER A 130 -1.51 2.98 -6.60
C SER A 130 -1.84 2.10 -7.79
N ARG A 131 -3.13 2.01 -8.13
CA ARG A 131 -3.62 1.22 -9.26
C ARG A 131 -4.45 2.06 -10.22
N PRO A 132 -4.42 1.75 -11.53
CA PRO A 132 -5.30 2.38 -12.50
C PRO A 132 -6.77 2.08 -12.18
N CYS A 133 -7.57 3.12 -12.02
CA CYS A 133 -9.02 3.03 -11.87
C CYS A 133 -9.68 4.22 -12.56
N ASP A 134 -10.97 4.14 -12.88
CA ASP A 134 -11.70 5.26 -13.47
C ASP A 134 -10.95 5.91 -14.64
N CYS A 135 -10.43 5.10 -15.56
CA CYS A 135 -9.47 5.56 -16.57
C CYS A 135 -9.59 4.84 -17.90
N ALA A 136 -8.86 5.31 -18.91
CA ALA A 136 -8.67 4.57 -20.16
C ALA A 136 -7.19 4.51 -20.53
N SER A 137 -6.77 3.44 -21.17
CA SER A 137 -5.43 3.31 -21.75
C SER A 137 -5.54 2.83 -23.19
N TYR A 138 -4.41 2.87 -23.89
CA TYR A 138 -4.28 2.41 -25.26
C TYR A 138 -3.17 1.38 -25.36
N ALA A 139 -3.46 0.30 -26.06
CA ALA A 139 -2.52 -0.73 -26.45
C ALA A 139 -2.45 -0.76 -27.98
N HIS A 140 -1.24 -0.68 -28.53
CA HIS A 140 -0.98 -0.66 -29.96
C HIS A 140 -0.03 -1.79 -30.37
N VAL A 141 -0.22 -2.34 -31.56
CA VAL A 141 0.71 -3.29 -32.18
C VAL A 141 0.64 -3.21 -33.71
N TYR A 142 1.78 -3.40 -34.38
CA TYR A 142 1.87 -3.58 -35.82
C TYR A 142 1.81 -5.07 -36.19
N ILE A 143 1.10 -5.38 -37.27
CA ILE A 143 0.88 -6.75 -37.74
C ILE A 143 1.34 -6.85 -39.19
N GLU A 144 2.40 -7.61 -39.42
CA GLU A 144 2.84 -7.94 -40.76
C GLU A 144 2.13 -9.21 -41.26
N SER A 145 1.58 -9.13 -42.47
CA SER A 145 0.89 -10.22 -43.13
C SER A 145 1.48 -10.44 -44.53
N ASP A 146 1.88 -11.67 -44.85
CA ASP A 146 2.46 -12.04 -46.14
C ASP A 146 1.46 -11.95 -47.31
N SER A 147 0.15 -11.90 -47.02
CA SER A 147 -0.89 -11.69 -48.02
C SER A 147 -2.13 -10.98 -47.47
N SER A 148 -2.90 -10.33 -48.35
CA SER A 148 -4.19 -9.78 -47.97
C SER A 148 -5.17 -10.91 -47.65
N ARG A 149 -5.78 -10.89 -46.47
CA ARG A 149 -6.66 -11.97 -45.99
C ARG A 149 -7.83 -11.45 -45.16
N ASN A 150 -8.94 -12.16 -45.25
CA ASN A 150 -10.02 -12.05 -44.27
C ASN A 150 -9.74 -13.00 -43.12
N CYS A 151 -9.90 -12.51 -41.90
CA CYS A 151 -9.62 -13.23 -40.67
C CYS A 151 -10.61 -12.79 -39.58
N GLN A 152 -10.43 -13.34 -38.38
CA GLN A 152 -11.16 -12.93 -37.18
C GLN A 152 -10.17 -12.33 -36.19
N LEU A 153 -10.48 -11.13 -35.69
CA LEU A 153 -9.90 -10.65 -34.44
C LEU A 153 -10.74 -11.23 -33.30
N ARG A 154 -10.07 -11.92 -32.37
CA ARG A 154 -10.65 -12.42 -31.13
C ARG A 154 -10.07 -11.63 -29.99
N ILE A 155 -10.91 -10.95 -29.24
CA ILE A 155 -10.49 -10.00 -28.23
C ILE A 155 -11.38 -10.08 -27.00
N SER A 156 -10.82 -9.83 -25.83
CA SER A 156 -11.58 -9.66 -24.59
C SER A 156 -10.83 -8.66 -23.71
N GLY A 157 -11.60 -7.96 -22.88
CA GLY A 157 -11.07 -6.96 -21.96
C GLY A 157 -12.13 -6.54 -20.95
N GLN A 158 -11.66 -6.06 -19.81
CA GLN A 158 -12.47 -5.52 -18.72
C GLN A 158 -12.02 -4.08 -18.50
N ASP A 159 -12.88 -3.05 -18.46
CA ASP A 159 -14.36 -3.03 -18.38
C ASP A 159 -15.08 -2.63 -19.69
N GLY A 160 -14.33 -2.42 -20.77
CA GLY A 160 -14.88 -2.07 -22.09
C GLY A 160 -13.77 -1.60 -23.02
N PHE A 161 -13.96 -1.72 -24.32
CA PHE A 161 -12.90 -1.40 -25.28
C PHE A 161 -13.41 -0.97 -26.66
N LYS A 162 -12.58 -0.19 -27.35
CA LYS A 162 -12.74 0.17 -28.77
C LYS A 162 -11.53 -0.31 -29.55
N VAL A 163 -11.78 -0.77 -30.77
CA VAL A 163 -10.72 -1.34 -31.62
C VAL A 163 -10.70 -0.67 -32.98
N TRP A 164 -9.52 -0.20 -33.38
CA TRP A 164 -9.25 0.28 -34.72
C TRP A 164 -8.26 -0.65 -35.41
N LEU A 165 -8.58 -1.02 -36.64
CA LEU A 165 -7.68 -1.74 -37.53
C LEU A 165 -7.49 -0.92 -38.80
N ASN A 166 -6.24 -0.60 -39.12
CA ASN A 166 -5.88 0.23 -40.27
C ASN A 166 -6.68 1.55 -40.31
N GLY A 167 -6.85 2.15 -39.14
CA GLY A 167 -7.60 3.38 -38.91
C GLY A 167 -9.12 3.32 -39.07
N SER A 168 -9.68 2.13 -39.29
CA SER A 168 -11.13 1.93 -39.25
C SER A 168 -11.55 1.39 -37.89
N LEU A 169 -12.53 2.02 -37.24
CA LEU A 169 -13.16 1.47 -36.03
C LEU A 169 -13.93 0.20 -36.40
N ILE A 170 -13.50 -0.94 -35.88
CA ILE A 170 -14.10 -2.26 -36.19
C ILE A 170 -14.92 -2.83 -35.03
N LEU A 171 -14.70 -2.36 -33.80
CA LEU A 171 -15.45 -2.78 -32.62
C LEU A 171 -15.60 -1.65 -31.61
N THR A 172 -16.75 -1.61 -30.96
CA THR A 172 -16.98 -0.91 -29.70
C THR A 172 -17.77 -1.84 -28.80
N ASP A 173 -17.15 -2.26 -27.70
CA ASP A 173 -17.83 -2.93 -26.60
C ASP A 173 -17.78 -2.02 -25.38
N ALA A 174 -18.94 -1.57 -24.91
CA ALA A 174 -19.05 -0.66 -23.79
C ALA A 174 -19.17 -1.35 -22.42
N ASN A 175 -19.40 -2.66 -22.39
CA ASN A 175 -19.61 -3.42 -21.15
C ASN A 175 -18.42 -4.34 -20.83
N GLY A 176 -17.51 -4.52 -21.79
CA GLY A 176 -16.43 -5.48 -21.69
C GLY A 176 -16.95 -6.91 -21.75
N THR A 177 -16.03 -7.87 -21.77
CA THR A 177 -16.38 -9.28 -21.82
C THR A 177 -15.58 -10.08 -20.80
N GLN A 178 -16.30 -10.75 -19.88
CA GLN A 178 -15.70 -11.73 -18.96
C GLN A 178 -15.73 -13.13 -19.58
N GLY A 179 -14.56 -13.68 -19.88
CA GLY A 179 -14.42 -15.03 -20.44
C GLY A 179 -13.37 -15.14 -21.54
N TYR A 180 -13.26 -16.32 -22.14
CA TYR A 180 -12.35 -16.59 -23.26
C TYR A 180 -12.94 -16.12 -24.58
N GLU A 181 -12.31 -15.13 -25.23
CA GLU A 181 -12.52 -14.76 -26.64
C GLU A 181 -13.97 -14.54 -27.03
N VAL A 182 -14.66 -13.74 -26.22
CA VAL A 182 -16.11 -13.59 -26.33
C VAL A 182 -16.51 -12.72 -27.53
N ASP A 183 -15.67 -11.75 -27.91
CA ASP A 183 -15.88 -10.92 -29.09
C ASP A 183 -15.11 -11.42 -30.31
N LEU A 184 -15.87 -11.84 -31.31
CA LEU A 184 -15.37 -12.28 -32.61
C LEU A 184 -15.71 -11.23 -33.66
N VAL A 185 -14.69 -10.52 -34.13
CA VAL A 185 -14.83 -9.42 -35.09
C VAL A 185 -14.23 -9.83 -36.43
N SER A 186 -15.01 -9.70 -37.49
CA SER A 186 -14.48 -9.86 -38.85
C SER A 186 -13.44 -8.78 -39.13
N ALA A 187 -12.25 -9.19 -39.55
CA ALA A 187 -11.13 -8.30 -39.83
C ALA A 187 -10.55 -8.59 -41.23
N THR A 188 -10.01 -7.56 -41.87
CA THR A 188 -9.28 -7.67 -43.13
C THR A 188 -7.88 -7.12 -42.93
N LEU A 189 -6.88 -7.99 -43.04
CA LEU A 189 -5.48 -7.60 -43.06
C LEU A 189 -5.06 -7.39 -44.52
N ASN A 190 -4.37 -6.29 -44.78
CA ASN A 190 -3.68 -6.03 -46.03
C ASN A 190 -2.37 -6.81 -46.07
N GLN A 191 -1.90 -7.16 -47.26
CA GLN A 191 -0.51 -7.59 -47.43
C GLN A 191 0.44 -6.47 -46.96
N GLY A 192 1.46 -6.86 -46.19
CA GLY A 192 2.40 -5.94 -45.54
C GLY A 192 1.95 -5.55 -44.12
N ILE A 193 2.31 -4.34 -43.71
CA ILE A 193 2.09 -3.83 -42.35
C ILE A 193 0.65 -3.36 -42.16
N ASN A 194 0.06 -3.74 -41.04
CA ASN A 194 -1.25 -3.32 -40.54
C ASN A 194 -1.09 -2.73 -39.14
N SER A 195 -1.98 -1.81 -38.76
CA SER A 195 -1.96 -1.14 -37.44
C SER A 195 -3.21 -1.52 -36.65
N LEU A 196 -3.02 -2.06 -35.44
CA LEU A 196 -4.09 -2.35 -34.49
C LEU A 196 -3.94 -1.45 -33.26
N LEU A 197 -4.98 -0.66 -32.98
CA LEU A 197 -5.12 0.11 -31.75
C LEU A 197 -6.30 -0.43 -30.96
N VAL A 198 -6.09 -0.68 -29.67
CA VAL A 198 -7.13 -1.01 -28.71
C VAL A 198 -7.14 0.05 -27.62
N LYS A 199 -8.28 0.70 -27.43
CA LYS A 199 -8.53 1.51 -26.23
C LYS A 199 -9.24 0.64 -25.21
N VAL A 200 -8.74 0.59 -23.98
CA VAL A 200 -9.34 -0.20 -22.89
C VAL A 200 -9.74 0.74 -21.75
N ALA A 201 -11.02 0.77 -21.43
CA ALA A 201 -11.56 1.48 -20.28
C ALA A 201 -11.48 0.62 -19.02
N GLN A 202 -11.27 1.27 -17.89
CA GLN A 202 -11.20 0.69 -16.55
C GLN A 202 -12.12 1.47 -15.63
N ASP A 203 -12.97 0.76 -14.90
CA ASP A 203 -13.70 1.28 -13.75
C ASP A 203 -12.96 0.90 -12.47
N LYS A 204 -13.15 -0.33 -12.00
CA LYS A 204 -12.53 -0.92 -10.80
C LYS A 204 -12.43 -2.44 -10.97
N GLY A 205 -11.46 -3.06 -10.31
CA GLY A 205 -11.24 -4.51 -10.40
C GLY A 205 -10.25 -4.86 -11.51
N GLU A 206 -10.36 -6.07 -12.06
CA GLU A 206 -9.36 -6.59 -13.01
C GLU A 206 -9.21 -5.70 -14.25
N TYR A 207 -8.00 -5.18 -14.49
CA TYR A 207 -7.69 -4.43 -15.70
C TYR A 207 -6.80 -5.25 -16.63
N ARG A 208 -7.39 -5.91 -17.64
CA ARG A 208 -6.66 -6.83 -18.54
C ARG A 208 -7.14 -6.77 -19.97
N LEU A 209 -6.26 -7.12 -20.91
CA LEU A 209 -6.52 -7.23 -22.35
C LEU A 209 -6.01 -8.56 -22.89
N ARG A 210 -6.75 -9.19 -23.79
CA ARG A 210 -6.25 -10.29 -24.62
C ARG A 210 -6.68 -10.10 -26.06
N ALA A 211 -5.81 -10.38 -27.02
CA ALA A 211 -6.19 -10.36 -28.43
C ALA A 211 -5.40 -11.39 -29.25
N ARG A 212 -6.02 -11.92 -30.31
CA ARG A 212 -5.36 -12.73 -31.34
C ARG A 212 -6.08 -12.67 -32.68
N PHE A 213 -5.36 -13.02 -33.75
CA PHE A 213 -5.94 -13.21 -35.07
C PHE A 213 -6.04 -14.69 -35.43
N THR A 214 -7.21 -15.09 -35.93
CA THR A 214 -7.46 -16.46 -36.36
C THR A 214 -8.06 -16.52 -37.77
N ASP A 215 -7.96 -17.67 -38.40
CA ASP A 215 -8.82 -18.00 -39.53
C ASP A 215 -10.31 -18.07 -39.10
N THR A 216 -11.21 -18.32 -40.04
CA THR A 216 -12.65 -18.46 -39.75
C THR A 216 -13.02 -19.73 -38.97
N GLY A 217 -12.10 -20.69 -38.87
CA GLY A 217 -12.21 -21.90 -38.04
C GLY A 217 -11.71 -21.70 -36.61
N GLY A 218 -11.11 -20.56 -36.30
CA GLY A 218 -10.51 -20.26 -34.99
C GLY A 218 -9.07 -20.73 -34.82
N ASN A 219 -8.40 -21.16 -35.90
CA ASN A 219 -7.00 -21.54 -35.84
C ASN A 219 -6.10 -20.30 -35.92
N PRO A 220 -5.00 -20.24 -35.14
CA PRO A 220 -3.99 -19.18 -35.24
C PRO A 220 -3.44 -19.06 -36.67
N ILE A 221 -3.23 -17.83 -37.14
CA ILE A 221 -2.64 -17.56 -38.46
C ILE A 221 -1.11 -17.48 -38.29
N ARG A 222 -0.41 -18.56 -38.67
CA ARG A 222 1.04 -18.72 -38.43
C ARG A 222 1.93 -17.89 -39.35
N GLU A 223 1.35 -17.26 -40.37
CA GLU A 223 2.08 -16.35 -41.28
C GLU A 223 2.02 -14.88 -40.83
N LEU A 224 1.52 -14.60 -39.62
CA LEU A 224 1.54 -13.25 -39.05
C LEU A 224 2.80 -13.03 -38.22
N THR A 225 3.33 -11.82 -38.27
CA THR A 225 4.39 -11.34 -37.36
C THR A 225 3.92 -10.07 -36.66
N TYR A 226 4.18 -9.98 -35.36
CA TYR A 226 3.79 -8.84 -34.53
C TYR A 226 5.01 -8.00 -34.20
N HIS A 227 4.88 -6.68 -34.34
CA HIS A 227 5.95 -5.71 -34.10
C HIS A 227 5.43 -4.60 -33.19
N LEU A 228 6.26 -4.12 -32.26
CA LEU A 228 5.88 -2.98 -31.42
C LEU A 228 5.95 -1.65 -32.15
N GLU A 229 6.87 -1.55 -33.11
CA GLU A 229 7.12 -0.37 -33.93
C GLU A 229 6.96 -0.73 -35.41
N ASP A 230 6.78 0.26 -36.28
CA ASP A 230 6.66 0.03 -37.71
C ASP A 230 7.98 -0.55 -38.26
N PRO A 231 7.99 -1.77 -38.84
CA PRO A 231 9.20 -2.33 -39.44
C PRO A 231 9.79 -1.50 -40.59
N GLY A 232 8.97 -0.64 -41.21
CA GLY A 232 9.40 0.31 -42.23
C GLY A 232 10.08 1.56 -41.68
N ASP A 233 10.03 1.80 -40.36
CA ASP A 233 10.69 2.93 -39.73
C ASP A 233 12.22 2.65 -39.62
N PRO A 234 13.07 3.50 -40.23
CA PRO A 234 14.52 3.37 -40.12
C PRO A 234 15.06 3.64 -38.71
N ASP A 235 14.31 4.37 -37.87
CA ASP A 235 14.71 4.76 -36.51
C ASP A 235 14.05 3.88 -35.44
N ARG A 236 13.40 2.76 -35.83
CA ARG A 236 12.82 1.80 -34.88
C ARG A 236 13.89 1.14 -34.00
N HIS A 237 13.48 0.77 -32.80
CA HIS A 237 14.33 0.02 -31.89
C HIS A 237 14.43 -1.46 -32.30
N ALA A 238 15.50 -2.10 -31.86
CA ALA A 238 15.73 -3.52 -32.09
C ALA A 238 14.63 -4.34 -31.39
N PRO A 239 14.10 -5.39 -32.05
CA PRO A 239 13.16 -6.29 -31.42
C PRO A 239 13.85 -7.13 -30.34
N TYR A 240 13.10 -7.50 -29.30
CA TYR A 240 13.57 -8.44 -28.30
C TYR A 240 13.68 -9.86 -28.85
N ILE A 241 14.64 -10.61 -28.33
CA ILE A 241 14.79 -12.03 -28.56
C ILE A 241 13.68 -12.74 -27.77
N THR A 242 12.74 -13.36 -28.47
CA THR A 242 11.58 -14.02 -27.86
C THR A 242 11.76 -15.52 -27.66
N ALA A 243 12.72 -16.14 -28.34
CA ALA A 243 12.98 -17.58 -28.26
C ALA A 243 14.34 -17.85 -27.62
N TRP A 244 14.31 -18.53 -26.47
CA TRP A 244 15.50 -18.90 -25.71
C TRP A 244 15.49 -20.39 -25.39
N LEU A 245 16.64 -21.04 -25.52
CA LEU A 245 16.88 -22.32 -24.84
C LEU A 245 17.27 -22.02 -23.40
N THR A 246 16.58 -22.59 -22.43
CA THR A 246 16.91 -22.43 -21.01
C THR A 246 17.42 -23.71 -20.40
N ASN A 247 18.31 -23.62 -19.41
CA ASN A 247 18.79 -24.76 -18.63
C ASN A 247 18.51 -24.49 -17.15
N GLY A 248 17.97 -25.51 -16.46
CA GLY A 248 17.34 -25.48 -15.14
C GLY A 248 17.98 -24.65 -14.02
N PHE A 249 17.30 -24.60 -12.87
CA PHE A 249 17.84 -23.90 -11.71
C PHE A 249 19.00 -24.68 -11.06
N HIS A 250 20.16 -24.03 -11.00
CA HIS A 250 21.37 -24.57 -10.37
C HIS A 250 21.57 -23.95 -9.00
N HIS A 251 21.23 -24.72 -7.95
CA HIS A 251 21.35 -24.27 -6.56
C HIS A 251 22.80 -23.93 -6.16
N TRP A 252 22.97 -22.87 -5.38
CA TRP A 252 24.23 -22.44 -4.81
C TRP A 252 24.05 -21.70 -3.48
N SER A 253 24.95 -21.93 -2.53
CA SER A 253 24.82 -21.34 -1.18
C SER A 253 25.15 -19.85 -1.08
N ASN A 254 25.85 -19.27 -2.07
CA ASN A 254 26.34 -17.89 -1.98
C ASN A 254 26.18 -17.13 -3.30
N PHE A 255 25.13 -16.31 -3.35
CA PHE A 255 24.79 -15.43 -4.47
C PHE A 255 25.99 -14.72 -5.11
N TRP A 256 26.86 -14.12 -4.28
CA TRP A 256 28.00 -13.33 -4.74
C TRP A 256 29.03 -14.12 -5.55
N THR A 257 28.96 -15.45 -5.50
CA THR A 257 29.87 -16.36 -6.20
C THR A 257 29.17 -17.26 -7.23
N ALA A 258 27.83 -17.21 -7.35
CA ALA A 258 27.08 -18.08 -8.24
C ALA A 258 27.52 -17.96 -9.72
N LEU A 259 27.76 -16.73 -10.21
CA LEU A 259 28.23 -16.52 -11.59
C LEU A 259 29.64 -17.06 -11.87
N MET A 260 30.45 -17.30 -10.84
CA MET A 260 31.82 -17.80 -10.98
C MET A 260 31.90 -19.32 -11.04
N ASN A 261 30.89 -20.03 -10.53
CA ASN A 261 30.87 -21.49 -10.52
C ASN A 261 30.44 -22.04 -11.89
N ASP A 262 31.19 -22.96 -12.48
CA ASP A 262 30.77 -23.64 -13.71
C ASP A 262 29.76 -24.74 -13.39
N PHE A 263 28.47 -24.51 -13.66
CA PHE A 263 27.43 -25.51 -13.44
C PHE A 263 27.25 -26.47 -14.63
N LEU A 264 27.63 -26.05 -15.84
CA LEU A 264 27.42 -26.84 -17.05
C LEU A 264 28.54 -27.85 -17.31
N GLY A 265 29.71 -27.65 -16.67
CA GLY A 265 30.93 -28.43 -16.90
C GLY A 265 31.67 -28.03 -18.17
N GLY A 266 31.54 -26.77 -18.58
CA GLY A 266 32.11 -26.21 -19.81
C GLY A 266 31.29 -25.06 -20.39
N GLU A 267 30.99 -24.02 -19.61
CA GLU A 267 30.17 -22.86 -20.05
C GLU A 267 30.65 -22.22 -21.36
N ALA A 268 31.97 -22.07 -21.54
CA ALA A 268 32.54 -21.45 -22.74
C ALA A 268 32.36 -22.28 -24.02
N ASP A 269 32.20 -23.60 -23.88
CA ASP A 269 32.15 -24.52 -25.00
C ASP A 269 30.71 -24.93 -25.36
N ILE A 270 29.71 -24.50 -24.58
CA ILE A 270 28.32 -24.91 -24.78
C ILE A 270 27.82 -24.50 -26.17
N ASP A 271 27.10 -25.42 -26.81
CA ASP A 271 26.40 -25.22 -28.07
C ASP A 271 25.04 -25.90 -27.92
N ALA A 272 24.10 -25.18 -27.30
CA ALA A 272 22.86 -25.77 -26.82
C ALA A 272 21.89 -26.03 -27.97
N TYR A 273 21.13 -27.11 -27.85
CA TYR A 273 19.97 -27.43 -28.67
C TYR A 273 18.89 -28.05 -27.78
N GLU A 274 17.63 -27.97 -28.19
CA GLU A 274 16.52 -28.50 -27.41
C GLU A 274 16.70 -29.99 -27.08
N GLY A 275 16.59 -30.35 -25.81
CA GLY A 275 16.78 -31.72 -25.31
C GLY A 275 18.22 -32.11 -24.97
N LEU A 276 19.22 -31.24 -25.21
CA LEU A 276 20.58 -31.44 -24.70
C LEU A 276 20.57 -31.48 -23.17
N VAL A 277 21.39 -32.32 -22.55
CA VAL A 277 21.56 -32.37 -21.09
C VAL A 277 22.96 -31.87 -20.71
N SER A 278 23.03 -30.88 -19.82
CA SER A 278 24.27 -30.36 -19.24
C SER A 278 24.03 -29.87 -17.82
N GLY A 279 25.02 -30.01 -16.94
CA GLY A 279 24.85 -29.64 -15.53
C GLY A 279 23.77 -30.43 -14.77
N GLY A 280 23.32 -31.56 -15.31
CA GLY A 280 22.20 -32.35 -14.75
C GLY A 280 20.81 -31.92 -15.23
N GLU A 281 20.72 -30.81 -15.98
CA GLU A 281 19.46 -30.23 -16.44
C GLU A 281 19.31 -30.32 -17.97
N THR A 282 18.07 -30.31 -18.44
CA THR A 282 17.75 -30.38 -19.88
C THR A 282 17.56 -28.97 -20.44
N TRP A 283 18.11 -28.71 -21.63
CA TRP A 283 17.84 -27.48 -22.38
C TRP A 283 16.43 -27.53 -22.99
N THR A 284 15.59 -26.57 -22.65
CA THR A 284 14.19 -26.49 -23.10
C THR A 284 13.94 -25.20 -23.85
N LEU A 285 13.25 -25.28 -24.99
CA LEU A 285 12.84 -24.09 -25.75
C LEU A 285 11.68 -23.38 -25.05
N TRP A 286 11.88 -22.09 -24.79
CA TRP A 286 10.85 -21.16 -24.38
C TRP A 286 10.74 -20.05 -25.42
N ASP A 287 9.66 -20.10 -26.20
CA ASP A 287 9.26 -19.02 -27.09
C ASP A 287 8.09 -18.28 -26.46
N ILE A 288 8.43 -17.20 -25.80
CA ILE A 288 7.55 -16.47 -24.89
C ILE A 288 6.73 -15.38 -25.60
N GLY A 289 7.09 -15.04 -26.85
CA GLY A 289 6.45 -13.98 -27.66
C GLY A 289 6.52 -12.55 -27.08
N SER A 290 6.81 -12.42 -25.78
CA SER A 290 6.89 -11.19 -24.98
C SER A 290 8.30 -10.59 -24.94
N GLY A 291 9.34 -11.34 -25.32
CA GLY A 291 10.73 -10.88 -25.13
C GLY A 291 11.21 -10.79 -23.67
N PHE A 292 10.32 -11.07 -22.71
CA PHE A 292 10.59 -11.14 -21.27
C PHE A 292 10.40 -12.55 -20.72
N LEU A 293 11.50 -13.15 -20.31
CA LEU A 293 11.56 -14.50 -19.78
C LEU A 293 11.61 -14.43 -18.26
N ASP A 294 10.50 -14.78 -17.60
CA ASP A 294 10.46 -14.95 -16.15
C ASP A 294 10.70 -16.41 -15.76
N PHE A 295 11.87 -16.67 -15.19
CA PHE A 295 12.26 -18.02 -14.80
C PHE A 295 11.44 -18.57 -13.63
N SER A 296 10.83 -17.71 -12.81
CA SER A 296 9.98 -18.14 -11.69
C SER A 296 8.67 -18.79 -12.15
N THR A 297 8.25 -18.51 -13.39
CA THR A 297 7.10 -19.18 -14.04
C THR A 297 7.46 -20.54 -14.64
N ILE A 298 8.76 -20.79 -14.82
CA ILE A 298 9.31 -21.98 -15.49
C ILE A 298 9.82 -23.00 -14.46
N TYR A 299 10.50 -22.53 -13.42
CA TYR A 299 11.11 -23.35 -12.38
C TYR A 299 10.48 -23.05 -11.01
N THR A 300 10.10 -24.09 -10.28
CA THR A 300 9.56 -23.96 -8.92
C THR A 300 10.68 -23.98 -7.88
N ASP A 301 10.41 -23.39 -6.71
CA ASP A 301 11.29 -23.47 -5.53
C ASP A 301 12.70 -22.91 -5.74
N MET A 302 12.85 -21.90 -6.60
CA MET A 302 14.12 -21.21 -6.80
C MET A 302 14.55 -20.47 -5.51
N ASP A 303 15.78 -20.71 -5.05
CA ASP A 303 16.38 -20.02 -3.91
C ASP A 303 17.61 -19.20 -4.32
N VAL A 304 18.83 -19.56 -3.90
CA VAL A 304 20.07 -18.90 -4.31
C VAL A 304 20.79 -19.81 -5.30
N GLY A 305 21.22 -19.27 -6.44
CA GLY A 305 21.78 -20.10 -7.50
C GLY A 305 22.03 -19.37 -8.82
N ALA A 306 21.90 -20.10 -9.93
CA ALA A 306 21.95 -19.55 -11.28
C ALA A 306 21.01 -20.28 -12.25
N VAL A 307 20.60 -19.58 -13.29
CA VAL A 307 19.90 -20.13 -14.47
C VAL A 307 20.63 -19.71 -15.75
N TYR A 308 20.36 -20.40 -16.86
CA TYR A 308 20.96 -20.10 -18.15
C TYR A 308 19.90 -19.90 -19.23
N ALA A 309 20.21 -19.00 -20.17
CA ALA A 309 19.53 -18.82 -21.43
C ALA A 309 20.55 -18.81 -22.58
N PHE A 310 20.19 -19.44 -23.70
CA PHE A 310 21.05 -19.58 -24.86
C PHE A 310 20.28 -19.37 -26.16
N THR A 311 20.92 -18.74 -27.14
CA THR A 311 20.44 -18.62 -28.52
C THR A 311 21.62 -18.51 -29.47
N HIS A 312 21.44 -18.93 -30.73
CA HIS A 312 22.36 -18.57 -31.79
C HIS A 312 21.90 -17.30 -32.48
N VAL A 313 22.85 -16.42 -32.79
CA VAL A 313 22.63 -15.18 -33.52
C VAL A 313 23.36 -15.25 -34.85
N TYR A 314 22.61 -15.36 -35.94
CA TYR A 314 23.15 -15.20 -37.29
C TYR A 314 23.41 -13.73 -37.57
N SER A 315 24.52 -13.42 -38.20
CA SER A 315 24.83 -12.10 -38.75
C SER A 315 25.28 -12.24 -40.20
N ASP A 316 24.75 -11.43 -41.11
CA ASP A 316 25.12 -11.47 -42.54
C ASP A 316 26.56 -11.01 -42.81
N SER A 317 27.16 -10.30 -41.87
CA SER A 317 28.45 -9.65 -41.96
C SER A 317 29.10 -9.60 -40.58
N ALA A 318 30.43 -9.47 -40.54
CA ALA A 318 31.12 -9.26 -39.28
C ALA A 318 30.90 -7.81 -38.82
N GLN A 319 30.34 -7.61 -37.63
CA GLN A 319 29.92 -6.30 -37.13
C GLN A 319 29.90 -6.24 -35.61
N SER A 320 30.15 -5.04 -35.07
CA SER A 320 30.06 -4.75 -33.64
C SER A 320 28.70 -4.16 -33.33
N LEU A 321 27.95 -4.82 -32.45
CA LEU A 321 26.61 -4.44 -32.02
C LEU A 321 26.54 -4.35 -30.49
N THR A 322 25.39 -3.92 -29.97
CA THR A 322 25.11 -3.85 -28.54
C THR A 322 23.95 -4.81 -28.23
N LEU A 323 24.17 -5.70 -27.28
CA LEU A 323 23.10 -6.40 -26.57
C LEU A 323 22.64 -5.49 -25.44
N TRP A 324 21.40 -5.03 -25.55
CA TRP A 324 20.67 -4.36 -24.49
C TRP A 324 19.96 -5.42 -23.68
N LEU A 325 20.39 -5.58 -22.43
CA LEU A 325 20.01 -6.67 -21.54
C LEU A 325 19.25 -6.10 -20.35
N GLY A 326 18.17 -6.77 -19.96
CA GLY A 326 17.54 -6.60 -18.66
C GLY A 326 17.61 -7.88 -17.86
N THR A 327 18.00 -7.79 -16.60
CA THR A 327 18.07 -8.92 -15.67
C THR A 327 17.62 -8.49 -14.29
N TYR A 328 17.00 -9.40 -13.53
CA TYR A 328 16.63 -9.11 -12.13
C TYR A 328 17.86 -8.97 -11.23
N SER A 329 18.93 -9.69 -11.54
CA SER A 329 20.17 -9.61 -10.79
C SER A 329 21.37 -9.76 -11.72
N GLY A 330 22.54 -10.10 -11.21
CA GLY A 330 23.76 -10.19 -11.99
C GLY A 330 23.72 -11.16 -13.17
N ALA A 331 24.54 -10.88 -14.17
CA ALA A 331 24.71 -11.72 -15.35
C ALA A 331 26.18 -11.95 -15.72
N LYS A 332 26.44 -13.09 -16.35
CA LYS A 332 27.69 -13.44 -17.04
C LYS A 332 27.35 -13.91 -18.44
N ILE A 333 28.01 -13.35 -19.45
CA ILE A 333 27.65 -13.57 -20.85
C ILE A 333 28.86 -14.03 -21.63
N TRP A 334 28.65 -15.03 -22.48
CA TRP A 334 29.63 -15.50 -23.44
C TRP A 334 29.14 -15.27 -24.86
N LEU A 335 30.05 -14.78 -25.70
CA LEU A 335 29.89 -14.73 -27.15
C LEU A 335 30.95 -15.63 -27.77
N ASN A 336 30.52 -16.66 -28.50
CA ASN A 336 31.40 -17.64 -29.15
C ASN A 336 32.40 -18.34 -28.19
N GLY A 337 32.11 -18.34 -26.89
CA GLY A 337 32.95 -18.91 -25.84
C GLY A 337 33.85 -17.93 -25.10
N GLU A 338 33.91 -16.68 -25.53
CA GLU A 338 34.61 -15.61 -24.81
C GLU A 338 33.65 -14.87 -23.88
N VAL A 339 34.07 -14.63 -22.63
CA VAL A 339 33.27 -13.83 -21.67
C VAL A 339 33.31 -12.37 -22.12
N VAL A 340 32.16 -11.84 -22.51
CA VAL A 340 31.99 -10.44 -22.95
C VAL A 340 31.36 -9.55 -21.87
N TYR A 341 30.72 -10.16 -20.86
CA TYR A 341 30.13 -9.44 -19.74
C TYR A 341 30.19 -10.27 -18.46
N LEU A 342 30.45 -9.59 -17.33
CA LEU A 342 30.38 -10.17 -16.00
C LEU A 342 30.13 -9.07 -14.98
N ASN A 343 28.94 -9.07 -14.40
CA ASN A 343 28.60 -8.22 -13.27
C ASN A 343 27.66 -8.99 -12.34
N ASN A 344 28.06 -9.16 -11.08
CA ASN A 344 27.24 -9.88 -10.09
C ASN A 344 26.68 -8.90 -9.05
N THR A 345 25.51 -8.33 -9.34
CA THR A 345 24.84 -7.34 -8.49
C THR A 345 23.41 -7.75 -8.21
N TYR A 346 22.91 -7.42 -7.01
CA TYR A 346 21.49 -7.56 -6.70
C TYR A 346 20.78 -6.24 -7.03
N HIS A 347 19.74 -6.29 -7.84
CA HIS A 347 18.88 -5.17 -8.21
C HIS A 347 17.45 -5.68 -8.49
N GLY A 348 16.57 -4.84 -9.02
CA GLY A 348 15.31 -5.28 -9.62
C GLY A 348 15.48 -5.55 -11.11
N PHE A 349 14.44 -6.09 -11.75
CA PHE A 349 14.41 -6.23 -13.20
C PHE A 349 14.09 -4.89 -13.87
N GLU A 350 14.96 -4.49 -14.80
CA GLU A 350 14.76 -3.32 -15.65
C GLU A 350 15.21 -3.69 -17.08
N PRO A 351 14.32 -3.64 -18.09
CA PRO A 351 14.68 -3.89 -19.48
C PRO A 351 15.74 -2.90 -19.98
N ASP A 352 16.63 -3.36 -20.86
CA ASP A 352 17.69 -2.55 -21.47
C ASP A 352 18.67 -1.85 -20.48
N ALA A 353 18.65 -2.21 -19.20
CA ALA A 353 19.46 -1.56 -18.17
C ALA A 353 20.98 -1.81 -18.34
N GLN A 354 21.37 -2.87 -19.04
CA GLN A 354 22.77 -3.20 -19.29
C GLN A 354 23.11 -3.15 -20.78
N GLU A 355 24.18 -2.43 -21.12
CA GLU A 355 24.77 -2.37 -22.45
C GLU A 355 25.97 -3.32 -22.56
N VAL A 356 25.90 -4.29 -23.47
CA VAL A 356 26.97 -5.28 -23.68
C VAL A 356 27.44 -5.25 -25.13
N SER A 357 28.70 -4.90 -25.35
CA SER A 357 29.29 -4.93 -26.71
C SER A 357 29.45 -6.37 -27.20
N LEU A 358 28.93 -6.64 -28.40
CA LEU A 358 29.04 -7.93 -29.09
C LEU A 358 29.78 -7.75 -30.42
N ASP A 359 30.93 -8.40 -30.57
CA ASP A 359 31.64 -8.50 -31.84
C ASP A 359 31.20 -9.76 -32.58
N LEU A 360 30.16 -9.65 -33.41
CA LEU A 360 29.62 -10.77 -34.16
C LEU A 360 30.51 -11.10 -35.37
N ALA A 361 30.79 -12.39 -35.56
CA ALA A 361 31.32 -12.89 -36.82
C ALA A 361 30.20 -13.03 -37.85
N ALA A 362 30.56 -12.93 -39.14
CA ALA A 362 29.64 -13.31 -40.21
C ALA A 362 29.27 -14.79 -40.08
N GLY A 363 27.99 -15.11 -40.19
CA GLY A 363 27.43 -16.43 -39.90
C GLY A 363 26.84 -16.53 -38.49
N TRP A 364 26.74 -17.75 -37.99
CA TRP A 364 26.16 -18.05 -36.68
C TRP A 364 27.13 -17.80 -35.54
N ASN A 365 26.64 -17.13 -34.49
CA ASN A 365 27.35 -16.85 -33.25
C ASN A 365 26.60 -17.49 -32.08
N ARG A 366 27.32 -18.03 -31.10
CA ARG A 366 26.73 -18.61 -29.88
C ARG A 366 26.64 -17.55 -28.79
N LEU A 367 25.44 -17.30 -28.26
CA LEU A 367 25.21 -16.38 -27.16
C LEU A 367 24.68 -17.14 -25.95
N LEU A 368 25.47 -17.18 -24.87
CA LEU A 368 25.07 -17.76 -23.59
C LEU A 368 24.95 -16.64 -22.55
N VAL A 369 23.82 -16.59 -21.86
CA VAL A 369 23.56 -15.70 -20.72
C VAL A 369 23.35 -16.56 -19.49
N LYS A 370 24.12 -16.32 -18.44
CA LYS A 370 23.93 -16.90 -17.11
C LYS A 370 23.51 -15.80 -16.16
N ILE A 371 22.49 -16.07 -15.37
CA ILE A 371 21.86 -15.09 -14.48
C ILE A 371 21.93 -15.63 -13.05
N SER A 372 22.36 -14.81 -12.09
CA SER A 372 22.30 -15.18 -10.68
C SER A 372 20.85 -15.16 -10.19
N VAL A 373 20.56 -15.95 -9.17
CA VAL A 373 19.19 -16.05 -8.62
C VAL A 373 19.23 -15.71 -7.14
N TRP A 374 18.30 -14.85 -6.73
CA TRP A 374 17.99 -14.55 -5.33
C TRP A 374 16.47 -14.61 -5.15
N TYR A 375 15.94 -15.83 -5.05
CA TYR A 375 14.50 -16.17 -5.00
C TYR A 375 13.69 -15.85 -6.28
N GLY A 376 14.35 -15.41 -7.35
CA GLY A 376 13.76 -15.15 -8.67
C GLY A 376 14.80 -14.70 -9.69
N ALA A 377 14.45 -14.80 -10.97
CA ALA A 377 15.26 -14.26 -12.08
C ALA A 377 14.37 -13.95 -13.29
N GLN A 378 14.66 -12.84 -13.97
CA GLN A 378 14.09 -12.48 -15.27
C GLN A 378 15.18 -12.12 -16.27
N LEU A 379 14.86 -12.23 -17.56
CA LEU A 379 15.72 -11.89 -18.70
C LEU A 379 14.97 -11.18 -19.82
N SER A 380 15.55 -10.11 -20.33
CA SER A 380 15.32 -9.57 -21.68
C SER A 380 16.64 -9.40 -22.42
N GLY A 381 16.59 -9.50 -23.75
CA GLY A 381 17.70 -9.10 -24.60
C GLY A 381 17.23 -8.62 -25.97
N ARG A 382 17.77 -7.50 -26.46
CA ARG A 382 17.68 -7.07 -27.86
C ARG A 382 19.05 -6.70 -28.41
N ILE A 383 19.32 -7.06 -29.67
CA ILE A 383 20.61 -6.77 -30.31
C ILE A 383 20.40 -5.73 -31.40
N GLY A 384 21.10 -4.60 -31.26
CA GLY A 384 21.02 -3.48 -32.18
C GLY A 384 22.25 -2.60 -32.14
N TYR A 385 22.15 -1.41 -32.74
CA TYR A 385 23.19 -0.40 -32.61
C TYR A 385 23.25 0.15 -31.18
N SER A 386 24.30 0.94 -30.89
CA SER A 386 24.52 1.57 -29.58
C SER A 386 23.47 2.63 -29.20
N GLN A 387 22.45 2.85 -30.03
CA GLN A 387 21.30 3.72 -29.76
C GLN A 387 20.01 2.90 -29.64
N LYS A 388 20.11 1.59 -29.42
CA LYS A 388 19.00 0.62 -29.44
C LYS A 388 18.34 0.42 -30.80
N LEU A 389 18.80 1.10 -31.86
CA LEU A 389 18.24 1.00 -33.20
C LEU A 389 18.38 -0.41 -33.79
N ALA A 390 17.34 -0.85 -34.52
CA ALA A 390 17.33 -2.12 -35.22
C ALA A 390 18.42 -2.21 -36.29
N VAL A 391 18.85 -3.44 -36.56
CA VAL A 391 19.83 -3.76 -37.60
C VAL A 391 19.31 -4.90 -38.46
N GLU A 392 19.47 -4.75 -39.77
CA GLU A 392 19.09 -5.78 -40.74
C GLU A 392 20.12 -6.92 -40.77
N GLY A 393 19.70 -8.08 -41.29
CA GLY A 393 20.62 -9.20 -41.52
C GLY A 393 20.92 -10.05 -40.29
N LEU A 394 20.18 -9.87 -39.19
CA LEU A 394 20.18 -10.78 -38.05
C LEU A 394 19.08 -11.84 -38.17
N ALA A 395 19.37 -13.03 -37.68
CA ALA A 395 18.38 -14.09 -37.45
C ALA A 395 18.74 -14.88 -36.19
N TYR A 396 17.77 -15.59 -35.61
CA TYR A 396 17.93 -16.32 -34.37
C TYR A 396 17.62 -17.81 -34.55
N ASP A 397 18.34 -18.66 -33.82
CA ASP A 397 18.03 -20.08 -33.67
C ASP A 397 18.03 -20.42 -32.17
N PRO A 398 16.90 -20.86 -31.57
CA PRO A 398 15.63 -21.22 -32.22
C PRO A 398 14.90 -20.06 -32.91
N VAL A 399 14.26 -20.35 -34.05
CA VAL A 399 13.46 -19.37 -34.80
C VAL A 399 12.18 -19.06 -34.00
N PRO A 400 11.89 -17.79 -33.70
CA PRO A 400 10.62 -17.40 -33.09
C PRO A 400 9.42 -17.90 -33.89
N THR A 401 8.45 -18.47 -33.20
CA THR A 401 7.17 -18.88 -33.77
C THR A 401 6.13 -17.80 -33.53
N THR A 402 5.15 -17.70 -34.44
CA THR A 402 4.01 -16.80 -34.22
C THR A 402 3.22 -17.28 -33.00
N PRO A 403 3.09 -16.45 -31.95
CA PRO A 403 2.35 -16.83 -30.77
C PRO A 403 0.86 -16.95 -31.06
N ASP A 404 0.16 -17.74 -30.25
CA ASP A 404 -1.29 -17.88 -30.37
C ASP A 404 -2.02 -16.59 -29.95
N TYR A 405 -1.39 -15.75 -29.13
CA TYR A 405 -1.91 -14.45 -28.65
C TYR A 405 -0.88 -13.33 -28.84
N ILE A 406 -1.37 -12.10 -28.91
CA ILE A 406 -0.51 -10.92 -28.94
C ILE A 406 0.02 -10.67 -27.53
N HIS A 407 1.31 -10.94 -27.31
CA HIS A 407 1.97 -10.79 -26.00
C HIS A 407 2.62 -9.42 -25.82
N GLY A 408 3.07 -8.77 -26.89
CA GLY A 408 3.71 -7.46 -26.85
C GLY A 408 2.78 -6.36 -27.32
N TRP A 409 2.70 -5.29 -26.53
CA TRP A 409 1.92 -4.10 -26.82
C TRP A 409 2.76 -2.85 -26.56
N LEU A 410 2.59 -1.85 -27.41
CA LEU A 410 3.04 -0.51 -27.12
C LEU A 410 1.92 0.21 -26.37
N MET A 411 2.20 0.65 -25.16
CA MET A 411 1.20 1.12 -24.20
C MET A 411 1.26 2.64 -24.02
N ASN A 412 0.10 3.28 -23.93
CA ASN A 412 -0.02 4.71 -23.62
C ASN A 412 -1.19 4.96 -22.67
N GLY A 413 -0.94 5.70 -21.59
CA GLY A 413 -1.92 5.99 -20.55
C GLY A 413 -1.38 5.74 -19.14
N TYR A 414 -2.24 5.64 -18.14
CA TYR A 414 -3.70 5.73 -18.22
C TYR A 414 -4.23 7.17 -18.11
N TYR A 415 -5.31 7.48 -18.83
CA TYR A 415 -6.02 8.75 -18.80
C TYR A 415 -7.17 8.71 -17.78
N LYS A 416 -7.10 9.52 -16.73
CA LYS A 416 -8.15 9.58 -15.70
C LYS A 416 -9.45 10.14 -16.28
N ASN A 417 -10.54 9.39 -16.17
CA ASN A 417 -11.92 9.81 -16.45
C ASN A 417 -12.94 9.04 -15.57
N ARG A 418 -13.39 9.70 -14.50
CA ARG A 418 -14.42 9.21 -13.57
C ARG A 418 -15.82 9.13 -14.18
N ASN A 419 -16.06 9.76 -15.33
CA ASN A 419 -17.35 9.67 -16.02
C ASN A 419 -17.36 8.47 -16.97
N ALA A 420 -17.88 7.35 -16.48
CA ALA A 420 -18.01 6.10 -17.23
C ALA A 420 -18.68 6.28 -18.60
N ALA A 421 -19.65 7.20 -18.75
CA ALA A 421 -20.35 7.43 -20.02
C ALA A 421 -19.45 8.06 -21.11
N THR A 422 -18.41 8.78 -20.72
CA THR A 422 -17.48 9.44 -21.64
C THR A 422 -16.16 8.70 -21.81
N ARG A 423 -15.81 7.82 -20.88
CA ARG A 423 -14.50 7.15 -20.79
C ARG A 423 -14.06 6.48 -22.10
N LEU A 424 -14.95 5.75 -22.77
CA LEU A 424 -14.66 5.15 -24.09
C LEU A 424 -14.82 6.13 -25.27
N THR A 425 -15.72 7.11 -25.17
CA THR A 425 -16.06 7.99 -26.30
C THR A 425 -15.15 9.20 -26.45
N GLU A 426 -14.49 9.63 -25.37
CA GLU A 426 -13.51 10.72 -25.37
C GLU A 426 -12.26 10.35 -26.18
N ASP A 427 -11.69 11.28 -26.92
CA ASP A 427 -10.46 11.09 -27.68
C ASP A 427 -9.27 11.64 -26.88
N TYR A 428 -8.48 10.76 -26.27
CA TYR A 428 -7.32 11.14 -25.45
C TYR A 428 -6.03 11.33 -26.26
N LEU A 429 -5.98 10.79 -27.49
CA LEU A 429 -4.79 10.84 -28.34
C LEU A 429 -4.83 12.01 -29.33
N GLY A 430 -5.99 12.64 -29.53
CA GLY A 430 -6.18 13.70 -30.52
C GLY A 430 -6.26 13.17 -31.95
N GLY A 431 -6.79 11.96 -32.12
CA GLY A 431 -6.90 11.27 -33.41
C GLY A 431 -6.65 9.77 -33.32
N GLU A 432 -7.43 9.05 -32.49
CA GLU A 432 -7.25 7.59 -32.22
C GLU A 432 -7.07 6.77 -33.49
N ALA A 433 -7.89 7.02 -34.51
CA ALA A 433 -7.90 6.26 -35.76
C ALA A 433 -6.61 6.41 -36.61
N SER A 434 -5.80 7.43 -36.37
CA SER A 434 -4.62 7.72 -37.20
C SER A 434 -3.28 7.46 -36.50
N VAL A 435 -3.31 6.94 -35.27
CA VAL A 435 -2.07 6.76 -34.50
C VAL A 435 -1.19 5.67 -35.11
N GLN A 436 0.11 5.97 -35.18
CA GLN A 436 1.18 5.08 -35.61
C GLN A 436 2.38 5.35 -34.70
N PRO A 437 2.37 4.82 -33.47
CA PRO A 437 3.34 5.17 -32.46
C PRO A 437 4.63 4.33 -32.54
N GLY A 438 5.76 4.95 -32.23
CA GLY A 438 7.04 4.30 -31.91
C GLY A 438 7.33 4.28 -30.40
N GLU A 439 8.28 3.45 -29.97
CA GLU A 439 8.74 3.41 -28.58
C GLU A 439 9.37 4.78 -28.23
N GLY A 440 8.89 5.39 -27.13
CA GLY A 440 9.35 6.71 -26.69
C GLY A 440 8.57 7.90 -27.28
N ASP A 441 7.64 7.67 -28.22
CA ASP A 441 6.80 8.74 -28.75
C ASP A 441 5.89 9.34 -27.68
N SER A 442 5.76 10.67 -27.68
CA SER A 442 4.82 11.37 -26.80
C SER A 442 3.50 11.63 -27.53
N THR A 443 2.40 11.07 -27.01
CA THR A 443 1.04 11.35 -27.51
C THR A 443 0.12 11.66 -26.32
N GLY A 444 -0.66 12.73 -26.44
CA GLY A 444 -1.42 13.25 -25.30
C GLY A 444 -0.51 13.67 -24.14
N SER A 445 -0.70 13.07 -22.96
CA SER A 445 0.11 13.34 -21.75
C SER A 445 1.08 12.21 -21.39
N PHE A 446 1.18 11.17 -22.23
CA PHE A 446 1.97 9.97 -21.94
C PHE A 446 2.93 9.63 -23.06
N VAL A 447 3.92 8.82 -22.70
CA VAL A 447 4.92 8.26 -23.60
C VAL A 447 4.54 6.83 -23.92
N TRP A 448 4.57 6.46 -25.20
CA TRP A 448 4.40 5.10 -25.66
C TRP A 448 5.57 4.24 -25.18
N SER A 449 5.27 3.22 -24.37
CA SER A 449 6.29 2.36 -23.75
C SER A 449 5.93 0.89 -23.96
N PRO A 450 6.92 0.01 -24.13
CA PRO A 450 6.67 -1.39 -24.39
C PRO A 450 6.15 -2.07 -23.12
N GLY A 451 5.07 -2.82 -23.26
CA GLY A 451 4.52 -3.71 -22.23
C GLY A 451 4.38 -5.11 -22.80
N TYR A 452 4.76 -6.12 -22.02
CA TYR A 452 4.59 -7.50 -22.46
C TYR A 452 3.97 -8.38 -21.38
N GLY A 453 3.01 -9.20 -21.80
CA GLY A 453 2.23 -10.06 -20.91
C GLY A 453 2.82 -11.47 -20.86
N SER A 454 2.71 -12.11 -19.71
CA SER A 454 2.94 -13.55 -19.57
C SER A 454 1.64 -14.32 -19.78
N GLY A 455 1.60 -15.23 -20.75
CA GLY A 455 0.41 -16.02 -21.04
C GLY A 455 -0.60 -15.31 -21.96
N ASP A 456 -1.86 -15.72 -21.92
CA ASP A 456 -2.89 -15.28 -22.88
C ASP A 456 -3.51 -13.91 -22.56
N TRP A 457 -3.27 -13.37 -21.37
CA TRP A 457 -3.68 -12.03 -20.94
C TRP A 457 -2.48 -11.09 -20.82
N PHE A 458 -2.70 -9.84 -21.20
CA PHE A 458 -1.88 -8.69 -20.86
C PHE A 458 -2.49 -8.01 -19.63
N ASP A 459 -1.78 -8.03 -18.50
CA ASP A 459 -2.23 -7.43 -17.25
C ASP A 459 -1.94 -5.92 -17.25
N LEU A 460 -2.95 -5.12 -17.57
CA LEU A 460 -2.86 -3.66 -17.60
C LEU A 460 -2.80 -3.09 -16.18
N GLU A 461 -3.42 -3.76 -15.20
CA GLU A 461 -3.34 -3.38 -13.81
C GLU A 461 -1.89 -3.44 -13.35
N GLU A 462 -1.24 -4.59 -13.50
CA GLU A 462 0.17 -4.77 -13.15
C GLU A 462 1.07 -3.78 -13.89
N TYR A 463 0.85 -3.60 -15.20
CA TYR A 463 1.64 -2.70 -16.02
C TYR A 463 1.57 -1.22 -15.57
N PHE A 464 0.38 -0.75 -15.17
CA PHE A 464 0.18 0.65 -14.80
C PHE A 464 0.23 0.91 -13.29
N SER A 465 0.19 -0.13 -12.47
CA SER A 465 0.30 0.00 -11.02
C SER A 465 1.68 0.52 -10.65
N LYS A 466 1.72 1.36 -9.64
CA LYS A 466 2.96 1.91 -9.10
C LYS A 466 3.00 1.67 -7.61
N ASP A 467 4.22 1.53 -7.11
CA ASP A 467 4.53 1.69 -5.70
C ASP A 467 3.95 3.05 -5.23
N GLY A 468 2.99 3.00 -4.31
CA GLY A 468 2.38 4.17 -3.69
C GLY A 468 3.26 4.76 -2.58
N GLY A 469 4.44 4.20 -2.38
CA GLY A 469 5.41 4.61 -1.39
C GLY A 469 5.11 4.04 -0.01
N GLU A 470 6.03 4.32 0.90
CA GLU A 470 5.98 3.86 2.28
C GLU A 470 5.96 5.06 3.24
N ILE A 471 5.23 4.92 4.34
CA ILE A 471 5.36 5.79 5.51
C ILE A 471 6.01 4.99 6.63
N LEU A 472 7.23 5.38 6.99
CA LEU A 472 8.03 4.72 8.00
C LEU A 472 7.79 5.34 9.37
N SER A 473 8.14 4.60 10.43
CA SER A 473 8.17 5.11 11.80
C SER A 473 8.96 6.42 11.94
N GLY A 474 10.03 6.62 11.16
CA GLY A 474 10.84 7.84 11.19
C GLY A 474 10.12 9.04 10.55
N ASP A 475 9.26 8.79 9.58
CA ASP A 475 8.45 9.83 8.94
C ASP A 475 7.38 10.32 9.91
N ILE A 476 6.72 9.41 10.65
CA ILE A 476 5.77 9.78 11.71
C ILE A 476 6.44 10.62 12.80
N GLU A 477 7.67 10.30 13.21
CA GLU A 477 8.42 11.14 14.16
C GLU A 477 8.72 12.54 13.61
N THR A 478 9.00 12.64 12.30
CA THR A 478 9.32 13.90 11.64
C THR A 478 8.08 14.77 11.39
N ILE A 479 6.97 14.15 10.99
CA ILE A 479 5.69 14.80 10.74
C ILE A 479 5.08 15.33 12.04
N ASP A 480 5.25 14.60 13.16
CA ASP A 480 4.56 14.86 14.42
C ASP A 480 3.03 15.03 14.24
N PRO A 481 2.31 13.97 13.82
CA PRO A 481 0.93 14.06 13.36
C PRO A 481 -0.01 14.73 14.35
N ASP A 482 -0.99 15.45 13.82
CA ASP A 482 -1.99 16.19 14.60
C ASP A 482 -3.16 15.30 15.09
N GLY A 483 -3.15 14.00 14.76
CA GLY A 483 -4.20 13.06 15.18
C GLY A 483 -4.15 12.67 16.66
N LEU A 484 -5.31 12.46 17.31
CA LEU A 484 -5.36 12.05 18.72
C LEU A 484 -5.49 10.53 18.91
N LEU A 485 -6.45 9.91 18.23
CA LEU A 485 -6.75 8.48 18.33
C LEU A 485 -6.57 7.79 16.99
N TYR A 486 -5.95 6.61 17.01
CA TYR A 486 -5.63 5.85 15.80
C TYR A 486 -6.19 4.44 15.86
N ASN A 487 -6.76 3.98 14.76
CA ASN A 487 -7.11 2.58 14.55
C ASN A 487 -6.42 2.09 13.27
N LEU A 488 -5.45 1.20 13.44
CA LEU A 488 -4.62 0.72 12.35
C LEU A 488 -5.15 -0.63 11.87
N PHE A 489 -5.88 -0.63 10.75
CA PHE A 489 -6.07 -1.83 9.94
C PHE A 489 -4.77 -2.13 9.18
N ALA A 490 -3.80 -2.63 9.94
CA ALA A 490 -2.40 -2.71 9.57
C ALA A 490 -1.74 -3.91 10.26
N CYS A 491 -1.27 -4.88 9.48
CA CYS A 491 -0.63 -6.08 10.01
C CYS A 491 0.64 -5.72 10.80
N SER A 492 0.80 -6.30 11.99
CA SER A 492 1.99 -6.17 12.86
C SER A 492 2.43 -4.75 13.24
N ALA A 493 1.71 -3.69 12.85
CA ALA A 493 2.08 -2.30 13.11
C ALA A 493 2.17 -1.96 14.62
N ALA A 494 1.47 -2.73 15.46
CA ALA A 494 1.49 -2.59 16.91
C ALA A 494 2.37 -3.64 17.62
N ARG A 495 3.29 -4.30 16.90
CA ARG A 495 4.26 -5.24 17.49
C ARG A 495 5.30 -4.50 18.33
N TYR A 496 4.91 -4.15 19.55
CA TYR A 496 5.69 -3.39 20.53
C TYR A 496 6.95 -4.11 21.07
N THR A 497 7.30 -5.29 20.54
CA THR A 497 8.57 -5.96 20.82
C THR A 497 9.64 -5.63 19.78
N GLU A 498 9.26 -4.98 18.68
CA GLU A 498 10.17 -4.57 17.61
C GLU A 498 10.64 -3.14 17.81
N SER A 499 11.88 -2.87 17.38
CA SER A 499 12.44 -1.53 17.45
C SER A 499 11.67 -0.56 16.55
N ASN A 500 11.41 0.65 17.04
CA ASN A 500 10.72 1.72 16.30
C ASN A 500 9.38 1.29 15.69
N TYR A 501 8.57 0.58 16.46
CA TYR A 501 7.26 0.16 15.98
C TYR A 501 6.32 1.36 15.75
N ILE A 502 5.65 1.40 14.60
CA ILE A 502 4.95 2.59 14.09
C ILE A 502 3.72 2.96 14.93
N ALA A 503 2.98 1.99 15.50
CA ALA A 503 1.87 2.29 16.42
C ALA A 503 2.35 3.10 17.64
N GLY A 504 3.57 2.82 18.12
CA GLY A 504 4.18 3.58 19.20
C GLY A 504 4.45 5.01 18.79
N ARG A 505 4.90 5.26 17.55
CA ARG A 505 5.15 6.62 17.06
C ARG A 505 3.90 7.48 16.99
N TYR A 506 2.76 6.92 16.59
CA TYR A 506 1.50 7.65 16.66
C TYR A 506 1.11 7.99 18.10
N THR A 507 1.20 7.05 19.04
CA THR A 507 0.81 7.29 20.44
C THR A 507 1.76 8.27 21.16
N PHE A 508 3.06 8.13 20.93
CA PHE A 508 4.11 8.89 21.60
C PHE A 508 4.63 10.08 20.78
N ALA A 509 3.87 10.54 19.77
CA ALA A 509 4.16 11.76 19.03
C ALA A 509 4.33 12.97 19.98
N GLY A 510 5.08 13.98 19.56
CA GLY A 510 5.53 15.07 20.43
C GLY A 510 4.38 15.98 20.87
N THR A 511 3.51 16.34 19.93
CA THR A 511 2.44 17.33 20.14
C THR A 511 1.09 16.68 20.40
N TYR A 512 0.70 15.73 19.56
CA TYR A 512 -0.58 15.01 19.67
C TYR A 512 -0.37 13.50 19.83
N GLY A 513 -1.38 12.69 19.57
CA GLY A 513 -1.35 11.24 19.82
C GLY A 513 -1.60 10.86 21.28
N LEU A 514 -2.60 10.02 21.50
CA LEU A 514 -3.00 9.58 22.84
C LEU A 514 -3.21 8.06 22.92
N SER A 515 -3.71 7.46 21.84
CA SER A 515 -3.96 6.03 21.79
C SER A 515 -3.93 5.50 20.37
N THR A 516 -3.46 4.27 20.21
CA THR A 516 -3.42 3.55 18.93
C THR A 516 -3.85 2.10 19.14
N ILE A 517 -4.87 1.67 18.41
CA ILE A 517 -5.25 0.27 18.28
C ILE A 517 -4.57 -0.31 17.04
N GLY A 518 -3.99 -1.49 17.17
CA GLY A 518 -3.42 -2.21 16.04
C GLY A 518 -3.04 -3.64 16.39
N SER A 519 -2.61 -4.41 15.39
CA SER A 519 -2.22 -5.81 15.59
C SER A 519 -0.73 -5.97 15.82
N THR A 520 -0.37 -6.92 16.69
CA THR A 520 1.01 -7.37 16.93
C THR A 520 1.48 -8.42 15.91
N LYS A 521 0.58 -8.92 15.06
CA LYS A 521 0.84 -9.96 14.06
C LYS A 521 -0.01 -9.72 12.80
N THR A 522 -0.02 -10.68 11.87
CA THR A 522 -0.96 -10.66 10.74
C THR A 522 -2.40 -10.62 11.23
N GLY A 523 -3.22 -9.75 10.63
CA GLY A 523 -4.61 -9.49 11.01
C GLY A 523 -4.80 -8.10 11.61
N SER A 524 -6.05 -7.70 11.82
CA SER A 524 -6.45 -6.47 12.51
C SER A 524 -7.96 -6.49 12.83
N MET A 525 -8.54 -5.35 13.20
CA MET A 525 -9.97 -5.16 13.45
C MET A 525 -10.77 -5.27 12.14
N LEU A 526 -11.84 -6.05 12.13
CA LEU A 526 -12.91 -6.00 11.12
C LEU A 526 -14.20 -5.58 11.81
N TYR A 527 -15.29 -5.36 11.07
CA TYR A 527 -16.57 -4.92 11.66
C TYR A 527 -16.38 -3.66 12.52
N PHE A 528 -15.73 -2.65 11.94
CA PHE A 528 -15.33 -1.43 12.63
C PHE A 528 -16.51 -0.70 13.29
N GLU A 529 -17.70 -0.82 12.71
CA GLU A 529 -18.96 -0.30 13.25
C GLU A 529 -19.25 -0.80 14.66
N ASP A 530 -18.89 -2.04 14.99
CA ASP A 530 -19.10 -2.61 16.32
C ASP A 530 -18.21 -1.96 17.38
N PHE A 531 -17.09 -1.36 16.97
CA PHE A 531 -16.19 -0.59 17.82
C PHE A 531 -16.60 0.89 17.87
N TYR A 532 -16.79 1.53 16.71
CA TYR A 532 -17.09 2.95 16.65
C TYR A 532 -18.50 3.29 17.16
N TYR A 533 -19.46 2.37 17.08
CA TYR A 533 -20.77 2.55 17.72
C TYR A 533 -20.64 2.69 19.23
N GLU A 534 -19.91 1.80 19.89
CA GLU A 534 -19.70 1.83 21.34
C GLU A 534 -18.91 3.08 21.74
N LEU A 535 -17.86 3.42 20.98
CA LEU A 535 -17.09 4.64 21.21
C LEU A 535 -17.96 5.91 21.07
N GLY A 536 -18.88 5.93 20.09
CA GLY A 536 -19.86 7.01 19.90
C GLY A 536 -20.94 7.07 20.97
N ASP A 537 -21.32 5.92 21.55
CA ASP A 537 -22.25 5.82 22.69
C ASP A 537 -21.56 6.11 24.04
N ASN A 538 -20.50 6.91 24.01
CA ASN A 538 -19.73 7.29 25.18
C ASN A 538 -19.24 6.04 25.94
N CYS A 539 -18.63 5.08 25.26
CA CYS A 539 -17.68 4.16 25.87
C CYS A 539 -16.27 4.75 25.80
N SER A 540 -15.41 4.37 26.73
CA SER A 540 -13.97 4.59 26.57
C SER A 540 -13.42 3.70 25.44
N VAL A 541 -12.26 4.05 24.88
CA VAL A 541 -11.59 3.28 23.81
C VAL A 541 -11.39 1.82 24.23
N GLY A 542 -11.06 1.57 25.50
CA GLY A 542 -10.91 0.24 26.08
C GLY A 542 -12.23 -0.53 26.20
N GLU A 543 -13.29 0.12 26.67
CA GLU A 543 -14.64 -0.47 26.74
C GLU A 543 -15.15 -0.81 25.34
N ALA A 544 -15.00 0.10 24.37
CA ALA A 544 -15.37 -0.12 22.98
C ALA A 544 -14.61 -1.31 22.36
N LEU A 545 -13.29 -1.41 22.60
CA LEU A 545 -12.49 -2.54 22.12
C LEU A 545 -12.90 -3.86 22.78
N GLN A 546 -13.24 -3.83 24.07
CA GLN A 546 -13.74 -5.00 24.78
C GLN A 546 -15.07 -5.47 24.22
N GLU A 547 -16.04 -4.56 24.06
CA GLU A 547 -17.35 -4.90 23.51
C GLU A 547 -17.27 -5.37 22.06
N TRP A 548 -16.41 -4.75 21.25
CA TRP A 548 -16.11 -5.25 19.91
C TRP A 548 -15.66 -6.72 19.93
N PHE A 549 -14.68 -7.07 20.78
CA PHE A 549 -14.21 -8.46 20.91
C PHE A 549 -15.31 -9.40 21.42
N ARG A 550 -16.18 -8.92 22.31
CA ARG A 550 -17.32 -9.71 22.83
C ARG A 550 -18.33 -10.01 21.74
N LYS A 551 -18.64 -9.04 20.87
CA LYS A 551 -19.51 -9.22 19.70
C LYS A 551 -18.91 -10.21 18.71
N GLN A 552 -17.62 -10.09 18.38
CA GLN A 552 -16.95 -11.03 17.48
C GLN A 552 -16.92 -12.47 18.04
N GLY A 553 -16.81 -12.61 19.37
CA GLY A 553 -16.75 -13.91 20.04
C GLY A 553 -18.10 -14.46 20.52
N GLN A 554 -19.23 -13.78 20.30
CA GLN A 554 -20.49 -14.07 21.01
C GLN A 554 -21.03 -15.49 20.73
N ASP A 555 -20.78 -16.01 19.53
CA ASP A 555 -21.16 -17.36 19.09
C ASP A 555 -19.98 -18.36 19.19
N GLY A 556 -18.90 -17.93 19.85
CA GLY A 556 -17.61 -18.60 19.92
C GLY A 556 -16.72 -18.30 18.71
N PHE A 557 -15.42 -18.12 18.94
CA PHE A 557 -14.47 -17.85 17.86
C PHE A 557 -14.24 -19.06 16.94
N TYR A 558 -14.38 -18.84 15.63
CA TYR A 558 -13.85 -19.66 14.57
C TYR A 558 -12.32 -19.57 14.49
N ASN A 559 -11.69 -20.57 13.88
CA ASN A 559 -10.23 -20.61 13.78
C ASN A 559 -9.65 -19.40 13.02
N TRP A 560 -10.33 -18.93 11.96
CA TRP A 560 -9.86 -17.76 11.21
C TRP A 560 -9.96 -16.47 12.03
N GLU A 561 -10.95 -16.33 12.91
CA GLU A 561 -11.10 -15.18 13.81
C GLU A 561 -10.02 -15.17 14.88
N VAL A 562 -9.67 -16.33 15.44
CA VAL A 562 -8.52 -16.46 16.35
C VAL A 562 -7.24 -16.07 15.60
N CYS A 563 -7.04 -16.55 14.37
CA CYS A 563 -5.89 -16.20 13.56
C CYS A 563 -5.82 -14.69 13.29
N TRP A 564 -6.95 -14.05 13.01
CA TRP A 564 -7.02 -12.66 12.55
C TRP A 564 -7.09 -11.64 13.69
N TYR A 565 -7.95 -11.85 14.70
CA TYR A 565 -8.22 -10.88 15.76
C TYR A 565 -7.25 -10.98 16.93
N TYR A 566 -6.73 -12.17 17.27
CA TYR A 566 -5.86 -12.30 18.43
C TYR A 566 -4.54 -11.57 18.18
N GLY A 567 -4.12 -10.74 19.14
CA GLY A 567 -2.94 -9.90 18.99
C GLY A 567 -3.27 -8.44 18.69
N LEU A 568 -4.55 -8.08 18.54
CA LEU A 568 -5.00 -6.69 18.68
C LEU A 568 -4.67 -6.17 20.08
N VAL A 569 -4.04 -5.01 20.11
CA VAL A 569 -3.63 -4.32 21.33
C VAL A 569 -3.99 -2.85 21.26
N LEU A 570 -4.17 -2.24 22.43
CA LEU A 570 -4.27 -0.80 22.61
C LEU A 570 -2.95 -0.30 23.18
N ILE A 571 -2.29 0.61 22.46
CA ILE A 571 -1.12 1.35 22.91
C ILE A 571 -1.61 2.72 23.40
N GLY A 572 -1.27 3.12 24.63
CA GLY A 572 -1.78 4.35 25.26
C GLY A 572 -2.80 4.11 26.37
N ASP A 573 -3.63 5.12 26.65
CA ASP A 573 -4.60 5.12 27.75
C ASP A 573 -5.98 4.58 27.27
N PRO A 574 -6.43 3.43 27.77
CA PRO A 574 -7.68 2.81 27.36
C PRO A 574 -8.93 3.51 27.92
N THR A 575 -8.78 4.41 28.89
CA THR A 575 -9.91 5.09 29.55
C THR A 575 -10.36 6.36 28.84
N LEU A 576 -9.67 6.75 27.77
CA LEU A 576 -9.99 7.92 26.96
C LEU A 576 -11.33 7.73 26.25
N ARG A 577 -12.03 8.83 26.02
CA ARG A 577 -13.31 8.91 25.31
C ARG A 577 -13.17 9.93 24.19
N VAL A 578 -13.88 9.76 23.09
CA VAL A 578 -13.97 10.79 22.03
C VAL A 578 -14.82 11.97 22.52
N ASN A 579 -14.47 13.18 22.15
CA ASN A 579 -15.26 14.35 22.52
C ASN A 579 -16.47 14.42 21.58
N THR A 580 -17.65 14.06 22.06
CA THR A 580 -18.91 14.21 21.30
C THR A 580 -19.58 15.58 21.51
N CYS A 581 -19.01 16.44 22.37
CA CYS A 581 -19.46 17.81 22.64
C CYS A 581 -18.31 18.69 23.18
N TYR A 582 -18.50 20.00 23.26
CA TYR A 582 -17.50 20.90 23.85
C TYR A 582 -17.44 20.77 25.39
N PRO A 583 -16.26 20.98 26.02
CA PRO A 583 -16.14 21.01 27.48
C PRO A 583 -17.12 22.00 28.14
N PRO A 584 -17.56 21.77 29.39
CA PRO A 584 -18.39 22.73 30.11
C PRO A 584 -17.74 24.11 30.19
N MET A 585 -18.56 25.17 30.20
CA MET A 585 -18.05 26.50 30.50
C MET A 585 -17.44 26.55 31.90
N ALA A 586 -16.47 27.45 32.11
CA ALA A 586 -15.95 27.71 33.43
C ALA A 586 -17.06 28.22 34.37
N ILE A 587 -16.98 27.82 35.64
CA ILE A 587 -17.81 28.40 36.71
C ILE A 587 -17.40 29.85 36.91
N ASP A 588 -18.33 30.79 36.75
CA ASP A 588 -18.08 32.23 36.80
C ASP A 588 -18.44 32.87 38.15
N ASP A 589 -19.15 32.14 39.02
CA ASP A 589 -19.74 32.65 40.26
C ASP A 589 -19.26 31.93 41.53
N LEU A 590 -18.08 31.29 41.49
CA LEU A 590 -17.52 30.64 42.68
C LEU A 590 -17.36 31.66 43.82
N THR A 591 -17.97 31.34 44.96
CA THR A 591 -17.93 32.15 46.19
C THR A 591 -17.55 31.30 47.39
N LEU A 592 -17.08 31.99 48.43
CA LEU A 592 -16.62 31.42 49.68
C LEU A 592 -17.26 32.16 50.85
N ASP A 593 -17.88 31.39 51.76
CA ASP A 593 -18.40 31.86 53.05
C ASP A 593 -17.63 31.18 54.19
N LEU A 594 -17.34 31.92 55.27
CA LEU A 594 -16.76 31.34 56.49
C LEU A 594 -17.87 30.91 57.46
N ALA A 595 -17.79 29.69 57.97
CA ALA A 595 -18.71 29.16 58.96
C ALA A 595 -17.91 28.54 60.14
N GLU A 596 -17.79 29.27 61.24
CA GLU A 596 -16.95 28.89 62.39
C GLU A 596 -15.49 28.62 62.00
N SER A 597 -15.07 27.35 61.99
CA SER A 597 -13.74 26.89 61.58
C SER A 597 -13.69 26.38 60.13
N ASP A 598 -14.78 26.49 59.38
CA ASP A 598 -14.93 25.83 58.09
C ASP A 598 -14.99 26.85 56.94
N ILE A 599 -14.51 26.42 55.78
CA ILE A 599 -14.60 27.17 54.52
C ILE A 599 -15.72 26.55 53.67
N CYS A 600 -16.79 27.31 53.41
CA CYS A 600 -17.95 26.86 52.65
C CYS A 600 -17.96 27.48 51.25
N LEU A 601 -17.74 26.65 50.24
CA LEU A 601 -17.75 27.02 48.82
C LEU A 601 -19.14 26.84 48.21
N LYS A 602 -19.54 27.76 47.33
CA LYS A 602 -20.80 27.72 46.58
C LYS A 602 -20.62 28.23 45.16
N TRP A 603 -21.32 27.62 44.21
CA TRP A 603 -21.36 28.03 42.81
C TRP A 603 -22.68 27.63 42.15
N SER A 604 -22.90 28.05 40.91
CA SER A 604 -23.99 27.59 40.05
C SER A 604 -23.48 26.60 38.99
N GLU A 605 -24.37 25.73 38.50
CA GLU A 605 -24.05 24.83 37.39
C GLU A 605 -23.78 25.62 36.10
N PRO A 606 -22.60 25.49 35.47
CA PRO A 606 -22.31 26.16 34.20
C PRO A 606 -23.00 25.45 33.03
N TYR A 607 -23.11 26.13 31.90
CA TYR A 607 -23.61 25.51 30.67
C TYR A 607 -22.66 24.39 30.19
N SER A 608 -23.23 23.24 29.85
CA SER A 608 -22.58 22.13 29.17
C SER A 608 -23.55 21.54 28.15
N GLU A 609 -23.07 21.30 26.93
CA GLU A 609 -23.84 20.62 25.88
C GLU A 609 -24.17 19.17 26.27
N CYS A 610 -23.27 18.53 27.02
CA CYS A 610 -23.41 17.16 27.50
C CYS A 610 -23.96 17.04 28.93
N GLY A 611 -24.33 18.17 29.56
CA GLY A 611 -24.77 18.23 30.96
C GLY A 611 -23.62 18.01 31.95
N VAL A 612 -23.68 18.68 33.11
CA VAL A 612 -22.68 18.54 34.18
C VAL A 612 -23.05 17.37 35.08
N THR A 613 -22.10 16.47 35.35
CA THR A 613 -22.31 15.31 36.23
C THR A 613 -21.78 15.52 37.64
N HIS A 614 -20.64 16.20 37.77
CA HIS A 614 -20.01 16.50 39.05
C HIS A 614 -18.99 17.64 38.92
N TYR A 615 -18.42 18.03 40.05
CA TYR A 615 -17.44 19.09 40.19
C TYR A 615 -16.20 18.55 40.90
N VAL A 616 -15.03 18.99 40.46
CA VAL A 616 -13.76 18.73 41.16
C VAL A 616 -13.30 20.02 41.81
N VAL A 617 -13.18 20.00 43.13
CA VAL A 617 -12.69 21.11 43.93
C VAL A 617 -11.19 20.93 44.12
N TYR A 618 -10.41 21.93 43.73
CA TYR A 618 -8.96 21.97 43.91
C TYR A 618 -8.62 22.93 45.05
N ARG A 619 -7.57 22.60 45.82
CA ARG A 619 -7.07 23.41 46.93
C ARG A 619 -5.57 23.64 46.79
N SER A 620 -5.17 24.91 46.87
CA SER A 620 -3.78 25.35 46.86
C SER A 620 -3.47 26.16 48.12
N SER A 621 -2.23 26.08 48.61
CA SER A 621 -1.70 26.99 49.64
C SER A 621 -1.03 28.24 49.06
N SER A 622 -1.04 28.38 47.73
CA SER A 622 -0.41 29.47 46.98
C SER A 622 -1.40 30.09 45.99
N ALA A 623 -1.55 31.42 46.05
CA ALA A 623 -2.40 32.19 45.15
C ALA A 623 -1.97 31.97 43.68
N GLY A 624 -2.95 31.83 42.79
CA GLY A 624 -2.76 31.60 41.35
C GLY A 624 -2.36 30.17 40.96
N SER A 625 -2.09 29.28 41.93
CA SER A 625 -1.84 27.87 41.67
C SER A 625 -3.11 27.04 41.83
N LEU A 626 -3.33 26.05 40.96
CA LEU A 626 -4.49 25.14 41.04
C LEU A 626 -4.43 24.26 42.29
N GLY A 627 -3.24 23.77 42.66
CA GLY A 627 -3.06 22.82 43.76
C GLY A 627 -3.59 21.42 43.44
N ASP A 628 -3.74 20.58 44.47
CA ASP A 628 -4.24 19.21 44.33
C ASP A 628 -5.77 19.17 44.38
N SER A 629 -6.37 18.14 43.77
CA SER A 629 -7.82 17.89 43.92
C SER A 629 -8.13 17.52 45.38
N LEU A 630 -8.99 18.30 46.02
CA LEU A 630 -9.47 18.05 47.37
C LEU A 630 -10.60 17.02 47.38
N VAL A 631 -11.59 17.19 46.51
CA VAL A 631 -12.79 16.34 46.49
C VAL A 631 -13.50 16.41 45.13
N SER A 632 -14.26 15.35 44.80
CA SER A 632 -15.29 15.36 43.75
C SER A 632 -16.68 15.33 44.37
N THR A 633 -17.59 16.21 43.92
CA THR A 633 -18.95 16.32 44.46
C THR A 633 -19.98 16.53 43.35
N ALA A 634 -21.19 15.97 43.49
CA ALA A 634 -22.30 16.25 42.57
C ALA A 634 -23.08 17.52 42.95
N ASP A 635 -22.93 17.99 44.19
CA ASP A 635 -23.58 19.20 44.69
C ASP A 635 -22.81 20.45 44.25
N THR A 636 -23.51 21.58 44.10
CA THR A 636 -22.88 22.88 43.78
C THR A 636 -22.33 23.61 45.02
N THR A 637 -22.05 22.86 46.08
CA THR A 637 -21.51 23.37 47.34
C THR A 637 -20.51 22.38 47.94
N HIS A 638 -19.52 22.87 48.68
CA HIS A 638 -18.58 22.04 49.43
C HIS A 638 -18.13 22.75 50.72
N ALA A 639 -17.97 22.01 51.82
CA ALA A 639 -17.41 22.52 53.06
C ALA A 639 -16.07 21.85 53.36
N ASP A 640 -14.98 22.64 53.40
CA ASP A 640 -13.66 22.22 53.87
C ASP A 640 -13.59 22.45 55.39
N VAL A 641 -13.87 21.39 56.14
CA VAL A 641 -14.08 21.44 57.59
C VAL A 641 -12.75 21.67 58.32
N GLY A 642 -12.72 22.68 59.20
CA GLY A 642 -11.53 23.05 59.97
C GLY A 642 -10.46 23.82 59.18
N ALA A 643 -10.76 24.23 57.95
CA ALA A 643 -9.80 24.91 57.08
C ALA A 643 -9.67 26.42 57.33
N ALA A 644 -10.60 27.03 58.07
CA ALA A 644 -10.59 28.46 58.37
C ALA A 644 -9.90 28.79 59.72
N GLY A 645 -9.32 29.98 59.81
CA GLY A 645 -8.87 30.58 61.07
C GLY A 645 -7.40 30.35 61.42
N ASP A 646 -6.62 29.67 60.57
CA ASP A 646 -5.16 29.57 60.73
C ASP A 646 -4.47 30.77 60.06
N VAL A 647 -3.97 31.71 60.86
CA VAL A 647 -3.23 32.88 60.37
C VAL A 647 -1.88 32.54 59.69
N GLY A 648 -1.41 31.29 59.80
CA GLY A 648 -0.20 30.79 59.15
C GLY A 648 -0.43 30.12 57.79
N SER A 649 -1.68 29.81 57.44
CA SER A 649 -2.04 29.05 56.24
C SER A 649 -3.19 29.75 55.52
N ASN A 650 -3.05 30.03 54.23
CA ASN A 650 -4.16 30.53 53.41
C ASN A 650 -4.46 29.50 52.32
N TYR A 651 -5.71 29.09 52.22
CA TYR A 651 -6.16 28.17 51.19
C TYR A 651 -6.88 28.93 50.08
N PHE A 652 -6.58 28.53 48.85
CA PHE A 652 -7.18 29.04 47.63
C PHE A 652 -7.87 27.89 46.91
N TYR A 653 -9.09 28.14 46.44
CA TYR A 653 -9.95 27.14 45.85
C TYR A 653 -10.29 27.50 44.41
N THR A 654 -10.26 26.49 43.56
CA THR A 654 -10.71 26.56 42.17
C THR A 654 -11.60 25.35 41.93
N VAL A 655 -12.73 25.55 41.27
CA VAL A 655 -13.65 24.46 40.93
C VAL A 655 -13.67 24.28 39.42
N LYS A 656 -13.65 23.03 38.97
CA LYS A 656 -13.93 22.66 37.57
C LYS A 656 -15.20 21.82 37.51
N ALA A 657 -16.09 22.15 36.59
CA ALA A 657 -17.23 21.30 36.26
C ALA A 657 -16.78 20.15 35.34
N VAL A 658 -17.43 19.00 35.47
CA VAL A 658 -17.16 17.81 34.66
C VAL A 658 -18.45 17.36 33.99
N ASP A 659 -18.43 17.18 32.67
CA ASP A 659 -19.61 16.71 31.91
C ASP A 659 -19.82 15.19 31.98
N SER A 660 -20.81 14.70 31.23
CA SER A 660 -21.11 13.26 31.11
C SER A 660 -20.12 12.46 30.26
N VAL A 661 -19.26 13.13 29.48
CA VAL A 661 -18.19 12.50 28.69
C VAL A 661 -16.82 12.59 29.38
N GLY A 662 -16.75 13.26 30.55
CA GLY A 662 -15.59 13.33 31.43
C GLY A 662 -14.66 14.52 31.17
N GLN A 663 -15.03 15.46 30.29
CA GLN A 663 -14.26 16.68 30.05
C GLN A 663 -14.44 17.66 31.20
N LYS A 664 -13.34 18.31 31.61
CA LYS A 664 -13.39 19.36 32.62
C LYS A 664 -13.44 20.74 31.98
N SER A 665 -14.19 21.64 32.61
CA SER A 665 -14.14 23.06 32.30
C SER A 665 -12.74 23.63 32.55
N GLN A 666 -12.49 24.83 32.01
CA GLN A 666 -11.46 25.69 32.57
C GLN A 666 -11.72 25.94 34.07
N GLY A 667 -10.67 26.25 34.82
CA GLY A 667 -10.80 26.59 36.24
C GLY A 667 -11.68 27.81 36.44
N SER A 668 -12.53 27.78 37.47
CA SER A 668 -13.23 28.97 37.95
C SER A 668 -12.26 30.10 38.31
N SER A 669 -12.80 31.29 38.57
CA SER A 669 -12.08 32.26 39.39
C SER A 669 -11.64 31.62 40.70
N GLN A 670 -10.48 32.03 41.22
CA GLN A 670 -9.96 31.51 42.48
C GLN A 670 -10.48 32.34 43.64
N VAL A 671 -10.88 31.67 44.72
CA VAL A 671 -11.30 32.31 45.98
C VAL A 671 -10.45 31.81 47.14
N GLY A 672 -10.01 32.70 48.03
CA GLY A 672 -9.29 32.35 49.25
C GLY A 672 -9.91 32.95 50.51
N GLU A 673 -9.55 32.38 51.67
CA GLU A 673 -10.04 32.82 53.00
C GLU A 673 -9.84 34.32 53.25
N PHE A 674 -8.75 34.88 52.72
CA PHE A 674 -8.36 36.28 52.92
C PHE A 674 -8.56 37.18 51.69
N ASP A 675 -9.24 36.72 50.63
CA ASP A 675 -9.59 37.55 49.47
C ASP A 675 -10.72 38.51 49.80
N ARG A 676 -10.41 39.51 50.63
CA ARG A 676 -11.26 40.69 50.81
C ARG A 676 -11.03 41.59 49.59
N ASN A 677 -12.10 41.86 48.84
CA ASN A 677 -12.14 42.90 47.82
C ASN A 677 -11.33 44.14 48.24
N LEU A 678 -10.18 44.37 47.61
CA LEU A 678 -9.66 45.71 47.39
C LEU A 678 -10.54 46.39 46.33
N SER A 679 -11.81 46.60 46.66
CA SER A 679 -12.70 47.49 45.91
C SER A 679 -12.66 48.86 46.58
N ASP A 680 -12.32 49.85 45.77
CA ASP A 680 -12.01 51.23 46.11
C ASP A 680 -12.92 51.92 47.14
N VAL A 681 -12.25 52.65 48.03
CA VAL A 681 -12.57 54.00 48.55
C VAL A 681 -13.89 54.62 48.05
N LYS A 682 -14.95 54.54 48.87
CA LYS A 682 -15.55 55.69 49.59
C LYS A 682 -16.61 55.27 50.60
#